data_AF-A0A2D5AVK1-F1
#
_entry.id   AF-A0A2D5AVK1-F1
#
_cell.length_a   1.000
_cell.length_b   1.000
_cell.length_c   1.000
_cell.angle_alpha   90.00
_cell.angle_beta   90.00
_cell.angle_gamma   90.00
#
_symmetry.space_group_name_H-M   'P 1'
#
loop_
_entity.id
_entity.type
_entity.pdbx_description
1 polymer ?
#
loop_
_entity_poly.entity_id
_entity_poly.type
_entity_poly.pdbx_seq_one_letter_code
_entity_poly.pdbx_strand_id
1 'polypeptide(L)'
;MALPDVASGRSLRVRPGACRGGSCLDSFLRVRRLRRERGSRGAGVAALPRPDPVAASGRDRQGAAGPPGVERSLGYPSVRDRGARGAVNHPFEIDTKTGLSGRAKLFVALLFLLSWFLRIGFAIDYEGHHPLAQHPVIDEASYERWALRLATGDSSSEGAFFQEPLYPYALGGTYRLLAARKNRAEGGEVGPEELLTSQRTGARHAQAFLGAVTVLLTFLFTRRVFGTPAGFIAGLGMALYKPLLLFPAYLLKPNLFLPIFTGLLLLIAGLRVERTPRLRNLSGWFLAGILGGLAALLRGNALVLLPFLVLLPLLRVRKSRLFRSAAAAAVCIWAGLVTCLLPVAMRNLAVSGVFAITTVGAGTNLYGGNSPENPYGVATELSFIRGIPEYEFEDWGREAERRLGRPLDAGEVSGFWMRETLASMMSRPLVHLGILGNKLRLALGSYEVPDNRHLAWDARFWPWAQKPFPGYALGGWFGLAGMLLFLFRKETRGLRPGREALGVYVLYLATIVLTVMSMRARLALVPLLFCFAGFFFVQLAPGRLRRTWLPAATALALAAVPVFWPVFDAEQRRRDFDEREMNHVVYQLESEGVTDGVVRLAQGLAARHPRSSRIAILSAEVNYLRAREIWLDETASEEARNHAQETVRSILQLLRRITEDEKTPPRERFRARKLAGLIQLQEEAAGPAERHLRAALSFDPSDSICRLSLANALFLRALDRAPSTQTRAWLFESEGILIDLVTLRDRPSTELEELLRQVQAEMLRQ
;
A
#
# COMPACT_ATOMS: atom_id res chain seq x y z
N MET A 1 -10.65 4.19 -17.28
CA MET A 1 -11.37 4.54 -18.52
C MET A 1 -12.08 5.84 -18.25
N ALA A 2 -11.69 6.87 -18.97
CA ALA A 2 -11.99 8.27 -18.69
C ALA A 2 -13.00 8.83 -19.68
N LEU A 3 -14.19 8.21 -19.74
CA LEU A 3 -15.30 8.64 -20.59
C LEU A 3 -16.48 9.07 -19.69
N PRO A 4 -16.44 10.27 -19.08
CA PRO A 4 -17.39 10.64 -18.03
C PRO A 4 -18.71 11.14 -18.61
N ASP A 5 -18.67 11.86 -19.73
CA ASP A 5 -19.83 12.52 -20.37
C ASP A 5 -20.92 11.55 -20.89
N VAL A 6 -20.58 10.27 -21.06
CA VAL A 6 -21.54 9.21 -21.41
C VAL A 6 -22.24 8.69 -20.15
N ALA A 7 -21.58 8.76 -18.99
CA ALA A 7 -22.11 8.35 -17.69
C ALA A 7 -22.78 9.49 -16.90
N SER A 8 -22.53 10.75 -17.28
CA SER A 8 -23.15 11.97 -16.71
C SER A 8 -24.16 12.62 -17.65
N GLY A 9 -24.68 11.90 -18.65
CA GLY A 9 -25.74 12.38 -19.55
C GLY A 9 -25.44 13.68 -20.33
N ARG A 10 -24.22 14.22 -20.29
CA ARG A 10 -23.87 15.49 -20.96
C ARG A 10 -23.99 15.43 -22.48
N SER A 11 -23.99 14.21 -23.04
CA SER A 11 -24.28 13.93 -24.45
C SER A 11 -25.77 13.83 -24.80
N LEU A 12 -26.72 14.05 -23.87
CA LEU A 12 -28.17 14.09 -24.14
C LEU A 12 -28.63 15.24 -25.05
N ARG A 13 -27.71 16.13 -25.47
CA ARG A 13 -27.97 17.11 -26.54
C ARG A 13 -27.87 16.43 -27.90
N VAL A 14 -28.98 15.80 -28.31
CA VAL A 14 -29.30 15.53 -29.72
C VAL A 14 -28.99 16.79 -30.54
N ARG A 15 -28.22 16.66 -31.63
CA ARG A 15 -27.94 17.79 -32.52
C ARG A 15 -29.27 18.37 -33.03
N PRO A 16 -29.54 19.70 -32.88
CA PRO A 16 -30.80 20.32 -33.31
C PRO A 16 -30.85 20.51 -34.84
N GLY A 17 -30.79 19.40 -35.57
CA GLY A 17 -30.78 19.32 -37.03
C GLY A 17 -31.34 18.00 -37.60
N ALA A 18 -31.57 16.98 -36.77
CA ALA A 18 -32.19 15.72 -37.20
C ALA A 18 -33.74 15.80 -37.34
N CYS A 19 -34.39 16.75 -36.65
CA CYS A 19 -35.84 16.90 -36.66
C CYS A 19 -36.35 17.63 -37.92
N ARG A 20 -36.47 16.92 -39.05
CA ARG A 20 -37.32 17.34 -40.18
C ARG A 20 -38.80 17.06 -39.87
N GLY A 21 -39.39 17.88 -39.00
CA GLY A 21 -40.80 17.84 -38.60
C GLY A 21 -41.09 19.01 -37.66
N GLY A 22 -42.18 19.76 -37.91
CA GLY A 22 -42.46 21.02 -37.22
C GLY A 22 -43.13 20.89 -35.85
N SER A 23 -43.27 22.04 -35.19
CA SER A 23 -44.12 22.31 -34.01
C SER A 23 -43.99 21.36 -32.80
N CYS A 24 -43.09 21.68 -31.86
CA CYS A 24 -43.46 22.36 -30.61
C CYS A 24 -42.29 22.43 -29.61
N LEU A 25 -41.57 23.56 -29.57
CA LEU A 25 -40.62 23.85 -28.48
C LEU A 25 -40.40 25.37 -28.28
N ASP A 26 -41.48 26.14 -28.08
CA ASP A 26 -41.40 27.57 -27.81
C ASP A 26 -41.85 27.90 -26.37
N SER A 27 -40.95 27.67 -25.41
CA SER A 27 -41.02 28.23 -24.04
C SER A 27 -39.70 28.01 -23.27
N PHE A 28 -39.34 29.00 -22.45
CA PHE A 28 -38.19 29.07 -21.52
C PHE A 28 -36.82 29.58 -22.03
N LEU A 29 -36.79 30.85 -22.48
CA LEU A 29 -35.60 31.71 -22.39
C LEU A 29 -35.91 33.09 -21.76
N ARG A 30 -35.44 33.30 -20.52
CA ARG A 30 -35.15 34.54 -19.75
C ARG A 30 -35.13 34.12 -18.26
N VAL A 31 -34.23 34.58 -17.39
CA VAL A 31 -33.85 35.97 -17.09
C VAL A 31 -32.34 36.12 -16.82
N ARG A 32 -31.77 37.28 -17.16
CA ARG A 32 -30.43 37.71 -16.72
C ARG A 32 -30.49 39.19 -16.31
N ARG A 33 -30.04 39.53 -15.10
CA ARG A 33 -29.69 40.91 -14.66
C ARG A 33 -28.34 40.81 -13.93
N LEU A 34 -27.26 41.43 -14.41
CA LEU A 34 -26.97 42.88 -14.50
C LEU A 34 -26.65 43.53 -13.16
N ARG A 35 -25.35 43.73 -12.89
CA ARG A 35 -24.85 44.91 -12.17
C ARG A 35 -23.46 45.33 -12.71
N ARG A 36 -23.42 46.55 -13.24
CA ARG A 36 -22.28 47.45 -13.49
C ARG A 36 -22.62 48.74 -12.71
N GLU A 37 -21.73 49.67 -12.37
CA GLU A 37 -20.31 49.90 -12.70
C GLU A 37 -19.69 50.90 -11.69
N ARG A 38 -18.36 50.86 -11.48
CA ARG A 38 -17.46 51.98 -11.04
C ARG A 38 -17.76 52.65 -9.66
N GLY A 39 -16.81 53.32 -8.98
CA GLY A 39 -15.37 53.61 -9.19
C GLY A 39 -14.85 54.43 -7.99
N SER A 40 -13.62 54.99 -7.90
CA SER A 40 -12.37 54.87 -8.69
C SER A 40 -11.23 55.65 -7.99
N ARG A 41 -9.95 55.34 -8.29
CA ARG A 41 -8.70 56.09 -7.92
C ARG A 41 -8.30 56.04 -6.42
N GLY A 42 -7.01 56.09 -6.02
CA GLY A 42 -5.75 55.93 -6.79
C GLY A 42 -4.48 56.48 -6.08
N ALA A 43 -3.30 55.98 -6.50
CA ALA A 43 -1.93 56.51 -6.28
C ALA A 43 -1.27 56.43 -4.85
N GLY A 44 0.08 56.52 -4.83
CA GLY A 44 0.97 56.53 -3.63
C GLY A 44 1.61 55.16 -3.32
N VAL A 45 2.90 54.79 -3.49
CA VAL A 45 4.25 55.42 -3.62
C VAL A 45 5.13 55.28 -2.35
N ALA A 46 6.26 54.57 -2.53
CA ALA A 46 7.55 54.64 -1.80
C ALA A 46 7.73 54.19 -0.32
N ALA A 47 8.60 53.17 -0.17
CA ALA A 47 9.87 53.17 0.61
C ALA A 47 9.94 53.07 2.16
N LEU A 48 10.99 52.30 2.55
CA LEU A 48 11.69 52.13 3.84
C LEU A 48 12.17 53.46 4.47
N PRO A 49 12.39 53.57 5.82
CA PRO A 49 13.62 53.03 6.45
C PRO A 49 13.56 52.52 7.92
N ARG A 50 14.76 52.13 8.39
CA ARG A 50 15.26 51.67 9.71
C ARG A 50 15.63 52.87 10.67
N PRO A 51 16.28 52.70 11.86
CA PRO A 51 16.18 51.70 12.97
C PRO A 51 16.27 52.29 14.42
N ASP A 52 16.18 51.43 15.46
CA ASP A 52 16.82 51.52 16.81
C ASP A 52 16.48 52.75 17.72
N PRO A 53 17.04 52.95 18.97
CA PRO A 53 17.85 52.07 19.87
C PRO A 53 17.46 52.02 21.40
N VAL A 54 17.87 50.93 22.09
CA VAL A 54 18.53 50.86 23.44
C VAL A 54 17.78 51.19 24.78
N ALA A 55 18.33 50.63 25.88
CA ALA A 55 18.20 50.94 27.33
C ALA A 55 17.10 50.21 28.16
N ALA A 56 17.30 49.86 29.45
CA ALA A 56 18.52 49.66 30.28
C ALA A 56 18.23 48.98 31.65
N SER A 57 19.30 48.54 32.35
CA SER A 57 19.42 48.19 33.79
C SER A 57 18.83 46.85 34.32
N GLY A 58 19.46 46.16 35.29
CA GLY A 58 20.86 46.24 35.76
C GLY A 58 21.17 45.68 37.18
N ARG A 59 22.40 45.16 37.39
CA ARG A 59 23.08 44.83 38.69
C ARG A 59 22.44 43.67 39.51
N ASP A 60 23.08 42.92 40.43
CA ASP A 60 24.47 42.67 40.94
C ASP A 60 24.38 41.35 41.81
N ARG A 61 25.38 40.63 42.39
CA ARG A 61 26.85 40.77 42.58
C ARG A 61 27.59 39.40 42.84
N GLN A 62 28.73 39.45 43.56
CA GLN A 62 29.62 38.43 44.16
C GLN A 62 28.94 37.37 45.07
N GLY A 63 29.52 36.24 45.53
CA GLY A 63 30.86 35.59 45.52
C GLY A 63 30.86 34.38 46.52
N ALA A 64 31.92 33.62 46.90
CA ALA A 64 33.30 33.38 46.41
C ALA A 64 33.95 32.12 47.11
N ALA A 65 35.08 31.60 46.56
CA ALA A 65 36.16 30.69 47.08
C ALA A 65 36.04 29.72 48.30
N GLY A 66 36.70 28.53 48.22
CA GLY A 66 37.35 27.84 49.38
C GLY A 66 37.20 26.30 49.58
N PRO A 67 38.28 25.49 49.47
CA PRO A 67 38.43 24.09 49.97
C PRO A 67 39.38 24.05 51.22
N PRO A 68 39.95 22.91 51.74
CA PRO A 68 39.88 21.48 51.37
C PRO A 68 39.67 20.49 52.56
N GLY A 69 39.89 19.17 52.34
CA GLY A 69 40.02 18.15 53.39
C GLY A 69 40.58 16.82 52.86
N VAL A 70 41.42 16.12 53.66
CA VAL A 70 42.09 14.85 53.29
C VAL A 70 42.15 13.94 54.52
N GLU A 71 41.89 12.64 54.37
CA GLU A 71 42.31 11.65 55.36
C GLU A 71 42.59 10.26 54.76
N ARG A 72 43.33 9.42 55.50
CA ARG A 72 43.77 8.06 55.12
C ARG A 72 43.34 7.07 56.19
N SER A 73 43.10 5.81 55.81
CA SER A 73 43.18 4.67 56.73
C SER A 73 43.78 3.44 56.03
N LEU A 74 44.38 2.54 56.82
CA LEU A 74 45.15 1.37 56.38
C LEU A 74 44.53 0.10 56.97
N GLY A 75 44.57 -1.02 56.24
CA GLY A 75 44.10 -2.32 56.72
C GLY A 75 44.34 -3.47 55.76
N TYR A 76 45.36 -4.30 56.04
CA TYR A 76 45.63 -5.61 55.43
C TYR A 76 45.30 -6.72 56.48
N PRO A 77 45.44 -8.02 56.20
CA PRO A 77 44.71 -8.81 55.19
C PRO A 77 44.17 -10.14 55.78
N SER A 78 43.43 -10.95 55.01
CA SER A 78 43.34 -12.40 55.31
C SER A 78 43.09 -13.31 54.10
N VAL A 79 43.92 -14.37 54.07
CA VAL A 79 43.75 -15.72 53.49
C VAL A 79 43.27 -15.90 52.04
N ARG A 80 44.09 -16.65 51.29
CA ARG A 80 43.85 -17.14 49.92
C ARG A 80 42.76 -18.22 49.89
N ASP A 81 42.08 -18.33 48.75
CA ASP A 81 41.93 -19.65 48.12
C ASP A 81 42.21 -19.54 46.61
N ARG A 82 42.84 -20.57 46.01
CA ARG A 82 43.35 -20.59 44.63
C ARG A 82 42.49 -21.49 43.72
N GLY A 83 41.22 -21.15 43.59
CA GLY A 83 40.27 -21.78 42.66
C GLY A 83 40.51 -21.47 41.17
N ALA A 84 41.74 -21.55 40.67
CA ALA A 84 42.14 -21.10 39.34
C ALA A 84 41.68 -22.04 38.20
N ARG A 85 40.38 -22.05 37.89
CA ARG A 85 39.84 -22.53 36.60
C ARG A 85 39.55 -21.32 35.72
N GLY A 86 40.19 -21.28 34.55
CA GLY A 86 40.27 -20.08 33.71
C GLY A 86 38.92 -19.45 33.39
N ALA A 87 38.71 -18.22 33.85
CA ALA A 87 37.61 -17.38 33.41
C ALA A 87 37.81 -17.04 31.92
N VAL A 88 37.11 -17.77 31.05
CA VAL A 88 37.06 -17.43 29.62
C VAL A 88 36.28 -16.13 29.49
N ASN A 89 37.02 -15.01 29.35
CA ASN A 89 36.47 -13.69 29.07
C ASN A 89 35.72 -13.72 27.73
N HIS A 90 34.43 -14.04 27.78
CA HIS A 90 33.56 -14.00 26.61
C HIS A 90 33.49 -12.54 26.11
N PRO A 91 33.82 -12.25 24.83
CA PRO A 91 33.93 -10.87 24.30
C PRO A 91 32.56 -10.23 24.01
N PHE A 92 31.54 -10.62 24.79
CA PHE A 92 30.14 -10.23 24.76
C PHE A 92 29.59 -10.24 26.19
N GLU A 93 30.27 -9.58 27.13
CA GLU A 93 29.69 -9.30 28.44
C GLU A 93 28.52 -8.32 28.25
N ILE A 94 27.29 -8.85 28.26
CA ILE A 94 26.09 -8.06 28.01
C ILE A 94 25.77 -7.27 29.27
N ASP A 95 26.34 -6.08 29.36
CA ASP A 95 25.96 -5.11 30.38
C ASP A 95 24.46 -4.80 30.27
N THR A 96 23.74 -5.38 31.23
CA THR A 96 22.29 -5.30 31.37
C THR A 96 21.89 -4.40 32.54
N LYS A 97 22.85 -3.67 33.12
CA LYS A 97 22.66 -2.85 34.33
C LYS A 97 23.02 -1.38 34.14
N THR A 98 23.95 -1.00 33.26
CA THR A 98 24.22 0.43 33.03
C THR A 98 23.14 1.11 32.16
N GLY A 99 22.68 2.26 32.66
CA GLY A 99 21.97 3.23 31.84
C GLY A 99 22.87 3.77 30.73
N LEU A 100 22.26 4.37 29.69
CA LEU A 100 23.02 5.11 28.68
C LEU A 100 23.82 6.23 29.38
N SER A 101 25.14 6.29 29.12
CA SER A 101 25.99 7.42 29.54
C SER A 101 25.47 8.73 28.93
N GLY A 102 25.82 9.89 29.50
CA GLY A 102 25.34 11.19 29.01
C GLY A 102 25.56 11.38 27.50
N ARG A 103 26.77 11.05 27.01
CA ARG A 103 27.09 11.04 25.57
C ARG A 103 26.21 10.06 24.78
N ALA A 104 25.97 8.85 25.29
CA ALA A 104 25.12 7.87 24.61
C ALA A 104 23.63 8.26 24.59
N LYS A 105 23.12 8.97 25.62
CA LYS A 105 21.78 9.58 25.59
C LYS A 105 21.69 10.65 24.49
N LEU A 106 22.69 11.53 24.39
CA LEU A 106 22.76 12.56 23.36
C LEU A 106 22.79 11.94 21.94
N PHE A 107 23.64 10.93 21.70
CA PHE A 107 23.66 10.23 20.41
C PHE A 107 22.33 9.55 20.05
N VAL A 108 21.60 9.02 21.05
CA VAL A 108 20.26 8.44 20.82
C VAL A 108 19.22 9.51 20.48
N ALA A 109 19.27 10.68 21.13
CA ALA A 109 18.42 11.82 20.80
C ALA A 109 18.73 12.37 19.39
N LEU A 110 20.01 12.54 19.05
CA LEU A 110 20.45 12.97 17.72
C LEU A 110 20.06 11.98 16.63
N LEU A 111 20.18 10.66 16.87
CA LEU A 111 19.73 9.62 15.94
C LEU A 111 18.21 9.69 15.70
N PHE A 112 17.41 9.88 16.76
CA PHE A 112 15.97 10.02 16.64
C PHE A 112 15.59 11.29 15.86
N LEU A 113 16.17 12.44 16.22
CA LEU A 113 15.92 13.72 15.55
C LEU A 113 16.32 13.68 14.07
N LEU A 114 17.52 13.20 13.74
CA LEU A 114 17.97 12.99 12.35
C LEU A 114 16.98 12.08 11.59
N SER A 115 16.61 10.96 12.19
CA SER A 115 15.68 10.01 11.59
C SER A 115 14.29 10.60 11.33
N TRP A 116 13.80 11.50 12.21
CA TRP A 116 12.52 12.16 12.09
C TRP A 116 12.56 13.32 11.10
N PHE A 117 13.55 14.21 11.19
CA PHE A 117 13.73 15.34 10.26
C PHE A 117 13.92 14.89 8.81
N LEU A 118 14.65 13.79 8.58
CA LEU A 118 14.72 13.20 7.24
C LEU A 118 13.33 12.74 6.78
N ARG A 119 12.59 11.96 7.59
CA ARG A 119 11.29 11.39 7.19
C ARG A 119 10.20 12.43 6.98
N ILE A 120 10.17 13.48 7.79
CA ILE A 120 9.20 14.59 7.62
C ILE A 120 9.58 15.46 6.42
N GLY A 121 10.87 15.73 6.19
CA GLY A 121 11.34 16.42 4.98
C GLY A 121 11.03 15.64 3.70
N PHE A 122 11.19 14.32 3.71
CA PHE A 122 10.75 13.44 2.61
C PHE A 122 9.22 13.50 2.39
N ALA A 123 8.40 13.47 3.45
CA ALA A 123 6.95 13.59 3.33
C ALA A 123 6.49 14.94 2.76
N ILE A 124 7.09 16.05 3.22
CA ILE A 124 6.81 17.40 2.69
C ILE A 124 7.25 17.53 1.22
N ASP A 125 8.42 16.99 0.86
CA ASP A 125 8.93 17.00 -0.52
C ASP A 125 8.09 16.12 -1.47
N TYR A 126 7.43 15.08 -0.95
CA TYR A 126 6.43 14.31 -1.69
C TYR A 126 5.14 15.12 -1.90
N GLU A 127 4.63 15.75 -0.84
CA GLU A 127 3.40 16.55 -0.87
C GLU A 127 3.47 17.76 -1.81
N GLY A 128 4.65 18.37 -1.96
CA GLY A 128 4.87 19.51 -2.84
C GLY A 128 5.09 19.20 -4.33
N HIS A 129 5.35 17.93 -4.71
CA HIS A 129 5.79 17.61 -6.09
C HIS A 129 5.14 16.37 -6.73
N HIS A 130 4.65 15.40 -5.94
CA HIS A 130 4.21 14.12 -6.50
C HIS A 130 2.72 14.16 -6.92
N PRO A 131 2.34 13.78 -8.17
CA PRO A 131 0.95 13.93 -8.64
C PRO A 131 -0.05 13.14 -7.77
N LEU A 132 0.31 11.92 -7.37
CA LEU A 132 -0.49 11.09 -6.45
C LEU A 132 -0.38 11.51 -4.97
N ALA A 133 -0.05 12.77 -4.66
CA ALA A 133 0.01 13.27 -3.29
C ALA A 133 -1.37 13.61 -2.71
N GLN A 134 -2.29 14.13 -3.52
CA GLN A 134 -3.69 14.39 -3.12
C GLN A 134 -4.69 13.40 -3.73
N HIS A 135 -4.18 12.36 -4.41
CA HIS A 135 -5.00 11.33 -5.03
C HIS A 135 -4.41 9.95 -4.71
N PRO A 136 -4.74 9.38 -3.54
CA PRO A 136 -4.42 8.00 -3.18
C PRO A 136 -4.94 7.01 -4.21
N VAL A 137 -4.23 5.89 -4.40
CA VAL A 137 -4.58 4.85 -5.38
C VAL A 137 -4.42 3.45 -4.81
N ILE A 138 -5.20 2.50 -5.34
CA ILE A 138 -5.17 1.07 -4.98
C ILE A 138 -5.41 0.93 -3.44
N ASP A 139 -4.50 0.32 -2.68
CA ASP A 139 -4.67 0.16 -1.22
C ASP A 139 -4.77 1.50 -0.48
N GLU A 140 -4.08 2.55 -0.94
CA GLU A 140 -4.13 3.85 -0.28
C GLU A 140 -5.54 4.48 -0.41
N ALA A 141 -6.23 4.24 -1.53
CA ALA A 141 -7.61 4.66 -1.74
C ALA A 141 -8.62 3.82 -0.96
N SER A 142 -8.41 2.50 -0.87
CA SER A 142 -9.20 1.59 -0.04
C SER A 142 -9.11 1.97 1.45
N TYR A 143 -7.88 2.13 1.96
CA TYR A 143 -7.64 2.51 3.36
C TYR A 143 -8.12 3.93 3.67
N GLU A 144 -8.00 4.90 2.77
CA GLU A 144 -8.55 6.26 2.96
C GLU A 144 -10.08 6.24 3.01
N ARG A 145 -10.76 5.58 2.07
CA ARG A 145 -12.24 5.49 2.06
C ARG A 145 -12.79 4.82 3.32
N TRP A 146 -12.15 3.75 3.78
CA TRP A 146 -12.56 3.07 5.01
C TRP A 146 -12.25 3.92 6.26
N ALA A 147 -11.09 4.59 6.30
CA ALA A 147 -10.75 5.53 7.37
C ALA A 147 -11.74 6.70 7.47
N LEU A 148 -12.23 7.22 6.34
CA LEU A 148 -13.20 8.32 6.31
C LEU A 148 -14.57 7.89 6.84
N ARG A 149 -15.10 6.72 6.44
CA ARG A 149 -16.33 6.14 7.02
C ARG A 149 -16.22 6.01 8.56
N LEU A 150 -15.12 5.42 9.04
CA LEU A 150 -14.85 5.28 10.47
C LEU A 150 -14.67 6.63 11.20
N ALA A 151 -14.25 7.69 10.49
CA ALA A 151 -14.11 9.03 11.05
C ALA A 151 -15.45 9.78 11.14
N THR A 152 -16.36 9.58 10.18
CA THR A 152 -17.74 10.13 10.20
C THR A 152 -18.69 9.36 11.12
N GLY A 153 -18.26 8.21 11.65
CA GLY A 153 -19.02 7.39 12.59
C GLY A 153 -19.72 6.18 11.96
N ASP A 154 -19.62 6.02 10.64
CA ASP A 154 -20.02 4.79 9.98
C ASP A 154 -19.03 3.66 10.32
N SER A 155 -19.55 2.66 11.03
CA SER A 155 -18.81 1.45 11.42
C SER A 155 -19.37 0.19 10.75
N SER A 156 -20.27 0.36 9.78
CA SER A 156 -20.67 -0.72 8.90
C SER A 156 -19.47 -1.18 8.05
N SER A 157 -19.46 -2.48 7.74
CA SER A 157 -18.78 -2.97 6.54
C SER A 157 -19.55 -4.20 6.10
N GLU A 158 -19.81 -4.30 4.80
CA GLU A 158 -20.30 -5.55 4.23
C GLU A 158 -19.30 -6.69 4.53
N GLY A 159 -19.84 -7.87 4.85
CA GLY A 159 -19.11 -9.14 4.93
C GLY A 159 -17.95 -9.21 5.94
N ALA A 160 -17.13 -10.25 5.75
CA ALA A 160 -15.88 -10.46 6.48
C ALA A 160 -14.77 -9.56 5.95
N PHE A 161 -13.78 -9.24 6.78
CA PHE A 161 -12.64 -8.45 6.32
C PHE A 161 -11.82 -9.19 5.25
N PHE A 162 -11.65 -8.57 4.08
CA PHE A 162 -10.73 -9.03 3.03
C PHE A 162 -9.29 -8.55 3.29
N GLN A 163 -9.13 -7.26 3.64
CA GLN A 163 -7.86 -6.63 4.02
C GLN A 163 -7.73 -6.49 5.55
N GLU A 164 -6.51 -6.53 6.11
CA GLU A 164 -6.33 -6.54 7.58
C GLU A 164 -6.72 -5.20 8.23
N PRO A 165 -7.61 -5.20 9.26
CA PRO A 165 -8.39 -4.01 9.62
C PRO A 165 -7.64 -2.94 10.43
N LEU A 166 -6.54 -3.26 11.13
CA LEU A 166 -6.00 -2.35 12.15
C LEU A 166 -5.43 -1.04 11.55
N TYR A 167 -4.99 -1.03 10.29
CA TYR A 167 -4.49 0.20 9.67
C TYR A 167 -5.62 1.20 9.32
N PRO A 168 -6.70 0.82 8.59
CA PRO A 168 -7.88 1.67 8.41
C PRO A 168 -8.47 2.23 9.71
N TYR A 169 -8.58 1.41 10.77
CA TYR A 169 -9.07 1.89 12.08
C TYR A 169 -8.12 2.92 12.72
N ALA A 170 -6.81 2.73 12.63
CA ALA A 170 -5.83 3.69 13.14
C ALA A 170 -5.79 4.98 12.31
N LEU A 171 -5.96 4.89 10.99
CA LEU A 171 -6.03 6.02 10.08
C LEU A 171 -7.31 6.84 10.32
N GLY A 172 -8.48 6.20 10.41
CA GLY A 172 -9.75 6.86 10.72
C GLY A 172 -9.76 7.53 12.10
N GLY A 173 -9.19 6.87 13.11
CA GLY A 173 -8.97 7.48 14.43
C GLY A 173 -8.06 8.72 14.38
N THR A 174 -7.04 8.71 13.51
CA THR A 174 -6.14 9.85 13.27
C THR A 174 -6.88 10.99 12.55
N TYR A 175 -7.62 10.70 11.49
CA TYR A 175 -8.41 11.67 10.73
C TYR A 175 -9.48 12.35 11.62
N ARG A 176 -10.19 11.58 12.45
CA ARG A 176 -11.17 12.10 13.41
C ARG A 176 -10.53 13.02 14.46
N LEU A 177 -9.33 12.67 14.95
CA LEU A 177 -8.57 13.50 15.89
C LEU A 177 -8.07 14.81 15.25
N LEU A 178 -7.65 14.77 13.98
CA LEU A 178 -7.19 15.95 13.23
C LEU A 178 -8.36 16.90 12.91
N ALA A 179 -9.50 16.39 12.43
CA ALA A 179 -10.71 17.18 12.22
C ALA A 179 -11.21 17.83 13.52
N ALA A 180 -11.29 17.06 14.61
CA ALA A 180 -11.69 17.58 15.92
C ALA A 180 -10.72 18.64 16.50
N ARG A 181 -9.49 18.75 15.97
CA ARG A 181 -8.57 19.86 16.27
C ARG A 181 -8.81 21.07 15.37
N LYS A 182 -8.90 20.87 14.05
CA LYS A 182 -9.09 21.98 13.09
C LYS A 182 -10.40 22.75 13.37
N ASN A 183 -11.50 22.02 13.54
CA ASN A 183 -12.82 22.60 13.86
C ASN A 183 -12.84 23.40 15.17
N ARG A 184 -11.93 23.12 16.13
CA ARG A 184 -11.78 23.89 17.38
C ARG A 184 -10.86 25.10 17.25
N ALA A 185 -9.94 25.08 16.29
CA ALA A 185 -8.92 26.11 16.12
C ALA A 185 -9.42 27.28 15.24
N GLU A 186 -10.22 26.96 14.22
CA GLU A 186 -10.57 27.93 13.16
C GLU A 186 -12.03 28.42 13.23
N GLY A 187 -12.92 27.71 13.94
CA GLY A 187 -14.27 28.18 14.28
C GLY A 187 -15.26 28.35 13.11
N GLY A 188 -14.84 28.07 11.88
CA GLY A 188 -15.66 28.20 10.66
C GLY A 188 -15.74 26.92 9.83
N GLU A 189 -16.49 26.98 8.73
CA GLU A 189 -16.72 25.86 7.82
C GLU A 189 -15.51 25.62 6.90
N VAL A 190 -14.65 24.68 7.29
CA VAL A 190 -13.53 24.21 6.46
C VAL A 190 -14.07 23.36 5.29
N GLY A 191 -13.66 23.68 4.07
CA GLY A 191 -14.07 22.92 2.87
C GLY A 191 -13.65 21.44 2.94
N PRO A 192 -14.47 20.48 2.47
CA PRO A 192 -14.18 19.03 2.60
C PRO A 192 -12.82 18.62 2.02
N GLU A 193 -12.42 19.18 0.88
CA GLU A 193 -11.15 18.87 0.20
C GLU A 193 -9.94 19.40 0.99
N GLU A 194 -10.07 20.57 1.61
CA GLU A 194 -9.01 21.19 2.41
C GLU A 194 -8.84 20.46 3.76
N LEU A 195 -9.96 20.02 4.35
CA LEU A 195 -9.95 19.16 5.53
C LEU A 195 -9.28 17.81 5.23
N LEU A 196 -9.64 17.16 4.12
CA LEU A 196 -9.07 15.89 3.69
C LEU A 196 -7.56 16.02 3.37
N THR A 197 -7.16 17.10 2.69
CA THR A 197 -5.75 17.44 2.44
C THR A 197 -4.97 17.56 3.76
N SER A 198 -5.50 18.32 4.72
CA SER A 198 -4.91 18.49 6.05
C SER A 198 -4.81 17.17 6.83
N GLN A 199 -5.83 16.31 6.73
CA GLN A 199 -5.85 14.98 7.34
C GLN A 199 -4.77 14.05 6.76
N ARG A 200 -4.56 14.06 5.43
CA ARG A 200 -3.50 13.29 4.74
C ARG A 200 -2.10 13.72 5.20
N THR A 201 -1.81 15.02 5.20
CA THR A 201 -0.55 15.58 5.69
C THR A 201 -0.30 15.23 7.16
N GLY A 202 -1.33 15.39 8.02
CA GLY A 202 -1.23 15.02 9.43
C GLY A 202 -0.97 13.53 9.65
N ALA A 203 -1.57 12.65 8.85
CA ALA A 203 -1.28 11.22 8.87
C ALA A 203 0.16 10.92 8.41
N ARG A 204 0.64 11.52 7.30
CA ARG A 204 2.03 11.37 6.82
C ARG A 204 3.05 11.81 7.88
N HIS A 205 2.80 12.92 8.57
CA HIS A 205 3.63 13.37 9.71
C HIS A 205 3.62 12.38 10.88
N ALA A 206 2.47 11.78 11.22
CA ALA A 206 2.39 10.73 12.23
C ALA A 206 3.16 9.45 11.81
N GLN A 207 3.08 9.06 10.53
CA GLN A 207 3.86 7.95 9.98
C GLN A 207 5.37 8.24 9.98
N ALA A 208 5.80 9.49 9.73
CA ALA A 208 7.21 9.89 9.79
C ALA A 208 7.77 9.76 11.22
N PHE A 209 6.96 10.12 12.24
CA PHE A 209 7.29 9.90 13.64
C PHE A 209 7.39 8.40 13.99
N LEU A 210 6.41 7.58 13.57
CA LEU A 210 6.43 6.12 13.75
C LEU A 210 7.63 5.45 13.05
N GLY A 211 8.06 5.97 11.90
CA GLY A 211 9.30 5.59 11.24
C GLY A 211 10.54 5.86 12.09
N ALA A 212 10.63 7.04 12.73
CA ALA A 212 11.72 7.36 13.65
C ALA A 212 11.69 6.53 14.95
N VAL A 213 10.51 6.20 15.47
CA VAL A 213 10.35 5.24 16.57
C VAL A 213 10.86 3.85 16.16
N THR A 214 10.59 3.39 14.93
CA THR A 214 11.12 2.12 14.40
C THR A 214 12.65 2.08 14.37
N VAL A 215 13.30 3.19 13.99
CA VAL A 215 14.76 3.33 14.03
C VAL A 215 15.30 3.22 15.46
N LEU A 216 14.68 3.92 16.41
CA LEU A 216 15.04 3.87 17.83
C LEU A 216 14.85 2.46 18.42
N LEU A 217 13.74 1.79 18.11
CA LEU A 217 13.48 0.41 18.54
C LEU A 217 14.52 -0.56 17.96
N THR A 218 14.97 -0.36 16.71
CA THR A 218 16.01 -1.19 16.09
C THR A 218 17.39 -0.96 16.74
N PHE A 219 17.73 0.28 17.09
CA PHE A 219 18.90 0.60 17.91
C PHE A 219 18.84 -0.13 19.26
N LEU A 220 17.71 -0.05 19.97
CA LEU A 220 17.54 -0.65 21.30
C LEU A 220 17.59 -2.18 21.25
N PHE A 221 16.93 -2.79 20.26
CA PHE A 221 16.94 -4.23 20.01
C PHE A 221 18.36 -4.72 19.73
N THR A 222 19.05 -4.09 18.78
CA THR A 222 20.42 -4.45 18.41
C THR A 222 21.42 -4.20 19.55
N ARG A 223 21.26 -3.11 20.31
CA ARG A 223 22.03 -2.87 21.55
C ARG A 223 21.86 -4.01 22.55
N ARG A 224 20.66 -4.59 22.67
CA ARG A 224 20.37 -5.69 23.59
C ARG A 224 20.87 -7.06 23.09
N VAL A 225 20.92 -7.27 21.78
CA VAL A 225 21.37 -8.54 21.17
C VAL A 225 22.91 -8.58 21.02
N PHE A 226 23.53 -7.48 20.58
CA PHE A 226 24.94 -7.42 20.15
C PHE A 226 25.77 -6.27 20.78
N GLY A 227 25.19 -5.47 21.66
CA GLY A 227 25.87 -4.38 22.36
C GLY A 227 25.75 -3.02 21.68
N THR A 228 26.02 -1.95 22.43
CA THR A 228 25.77 -0.55 22.04
C THR A 228 26.37 -0.13 20.69
N PRO A 229 27.62 -0.51 20.30
CA PRO A 229 28.18 -0.14 19.00
C PRO A 229 27.42 -0.73 17.81
N ALA A 230 27.02 -2.02 17.90
CA ALA A 230 26.17 -2.65 16.88
C ALA A 230 24.80 -1.95 16.82
N GLY A 231 24.28 -1.54 17.98
CA GLY A 231 23.09 -0.69 18.11
C GLY A 231 23.15 0.56 17.26
N PHE A 232 24.21 1.37 17.40
CA PHE A 232 24.36 2.62 16.63
C PHE A 232 24.49 2.38 15.12
N ILE A 233 25.21 1.35 14.70
CA ILE A 233 25.38 1.02 13.27
C ILE A 233 24.05 0.58 12.65
N ALA A 234 23.30 -0.29 13.34
CA ALA A 234 21.97 -0.71 12.90
C ALA A 234 20.97 0.46 12.86
N GLY A 235 20.99 1.31 13.87
CA GLY A 235 20.15 2.51 13.94
C GLY A 235 20.45 3.51 12.83
N LEU A 236 21.73 3.84 12.58
CA LEU A 236 22.12 4.76 11.50
C LEU A 236 21.79 4.19 10.12
N GLY A 237 22.00 2.89 9.91
CA GLY A 237 21.58 2.19 8.68
C GLY A 237 20.08 2.31 8.44
N MET A 238 19.26 2.01 9.45
CA MET A 238 17.79 2.20 9.39
C MET A 238 17.36 3.66 9.21
N ALA A 239 18.10 4.62 9.78
CA ALA A 239 17.81 6.04 9.64
C ALA A 239 17.92 6.51 8.18
N LEU A 240 18.94 6.02 7.46
CA LEU A 240 19.29 6.39 6.08
C LEU A 240 18.71 5.45 5.00
N TYR A 241 18.13 4.31 5.38
CA TYR A 241 17.63 3.31 4.45
C TYR A 241 16.44 3.81 3.62
N LYS A 242 16.64 3.90 2.30
CA LYS A 242 15.81 4.66 1.35
C LYS A 242 14.32 4.28 1.40
N PRO A 243 13.88 3.01 1.32
CA PRO A 243 12.47 2.69 1.46
C PRO A 243 11.84 3.18 2.77
N LEU A 244 12.54 3.14 3.91
CA LEU A 244 12.00 3.63 5.19
C LEU A 244 12.08 5.15 5.34
N LEU A 245 12.67 5.88 4.37
CA LEU A 245 12.52 7.32 4.20
C LEU A 245 11.31 7.68 3.34
N LEU A 246 11.01 6.85 2.33
CA LEU A 246 9.89 7.09 1.40
C LEU A 246 8.53 6.64 1.97
N PHE A 247 8.46 5.46 2.60
CA PHE A 247 7.20 4.86 3.03
C PHE A 247 6.28 5.72 3.93
N PRO A 248 6.77 6.62 4.80
CA PRO A 248 5.93 7.55 5.55
C PRO A 248 5.01 8.46 4.72
N ALA A 249 5.34 8.72 3.45
CA ALA A 249 4.53 9.53 2.54
C ALA A 249 3.34 8.76 1.95
N TYR A 250 3.41 7.43 1.86
CA TYR A 250 2.31 6.60 1.38
C TYR A 250 1.38 6.20 2.52
N LEU A 251 0.06 6.17 2.29
CA LEU A 251 -0.95 5.79 3.29
C LEU A 251 -1.06 4.26 3.38
N LEU A 252 0.00 3.61 3.86
CA LEU A 252 0.13 2.14 3.86
C LEU A 252 0.48 1.54 5.24
N LYS A 253 -0.13 0.37 5.50
CA LYS A 253 0.03 -0.43 6.74
C LYS A 253 1.46 -0.76 7.23
N PRO A 254 2.54 -0.82 6.42
CA PRO A 254 3.89 -1.00 6.94
C PRO A 254 4.33 0.06 7.96
N ASN A 255 3.84 1.29 7.84
CA ASN A 255 4.21 2.40 8.74
C ASN A 255 3.76 2.17 10.20
N LEU A 256 2.67 1.42 10.40
CA LEU A 256 2.18 1.02 11.72
C LEU A 256 2.68 -0.38 12.13
N PHE A 257 2.84 -1.30 11.16
CA PHE A 257 3.35 -2.66 11.43
C PHE A 257 4.79 -2.66 11.98
N LEU A 258 5.68 -1.88 11.38
CA LEU A 258 7.11 -1.91 11.72
C LEU A 258 7.46 -1.50 13.17
N PRO A 259 6.91 -0.42 13.76
CA PRO A 259 7.18 -0.10 15.15
C PRO A 259 6.60 -1.15 16.11
N ILE A 260 5.41 -1.71 15.81
CA ILE A 260 4.79 -2.78 16.61
C ILE A 260 5.65 -4.05 16.58
N PHE A 261 6.04 -4.51 15.39
CA PHE A 261 6.86 -5.72 15.22
C PHE A 261 8.29 -5.55 15.78
N THR A 262 8.91 -4.38 15.60
CA THR A 262 10.24 -4.11 16.18
C THR A 262 10.17 -3.95 17.71
N GLY A 263 9.07 -3.39 18.23
CA GLY A 263 8.78 -3.34 19.66
C GLY A 263 8.60 -4.73 20.27
N LEU A 264 7.91 -5.64 19.57
CA LEU A 264 7.78 -7.05 19.94
C LEU A 264 9.15 -7.75 19.99
N LEU A 265 10.00 -7.57 18.98
CA LEU A 265 11.37 -8.12 18.96
C LEU A 265 12.22 -7.61 20.15
N LEU A 266 12.17 -6.30 20.44
CA LEU A 266 12.83 -5.69 21.60
C LEU A 266 12.31 -6.27 22.93
N LEU A 267 10.99 -6.40 23.07
CA LEU A 267 10.34 -6.93 24.28
C LEU A 267 10.67 -8.41 24.51
N ILE A 268 10.65 -9.23 23.45
CA ILE A 268 11.03 -10.65 23.51
C ILE A 268 12.49 -10.82 23.91
N ALA A 269 13.41 -10.04 23.34
CA ALA A 269 14.81 -10.00 23.77
C ALA A 269 14.95 -9.46 25.21
N GLY A 270 14.00 -8.62 25.66
CA GLY A 270 13.77 -8.19 27.03
C GLY A 270 13.59 -9.35 28.02
N LEU A 271 12.59 -10.18 27.77
CA LEU A 271 11.97 -11.10 28.73
C LEU A 271 12.82 -12.34 29.06
N ARG A 272 12.63 -12.88 30.27
CA ARG A 272 13.30 -14.07 30.79
C ARG A 272 12.33 -14.91 31.60
N VAL A 273 12.39 -16.23 31.49
CA VAL A 273 11.64 -17.13 32.39
C VAL A 273 12.32 -17.13 33.76
N GLU A 274 11.63 -16.60 34.77
CA GLU A 274 12.09 -16.54 36.16
C GLU A 274 11.47 -17.69 36.98
N ARG A 275 12.18 -18.17 38.02
CA ARG A 275 11.66 -19.25 38.88
C ARG A 275 10.39 -18.81 39.61
N THR A 276 10.39 -17.59 40.13
CA THR A 276 9.24 -16.90 40.73
C THR A 276 8.89 -15.70 39.84
N PRO A 277 7.98 -15.85 38.86
CA PRO A 277 7.69 -14.80 37.89
C PRO A 277 6.99 -13.62 38.55
N ARG A 278 7.61 -12.44 38.45
CA ARG A 278 7.03 -11.19 38.98
C ARG A 278 5.90 -10.70 38.08
N LEU A 279 4.92 -9.95 38.63
CA LEU A 279 3.83 -9.35 37.84
C LEU A 279 4.35 -8.57 36.61
N ARG A 280 5.42 -7.77 36.76
CA ARG A 280 6.08 -7.03 35.66
C ARG A 280 6.69 -7.93 34.57
N ASN A 281 6.99 -9.18 34.87
CA ASN A 281 7.47 -10.16 33.89
C ASN A 281 6.27 -10.77 33.14
N LEU A 282 5.24 -11.21 33.87
CA LEU A 282 3.99 -11.74 33.30
C LEU A 282 3.26 -10.72 32.42
N SER A 283 3.16 -9.46 32.85
CA SER A 283 2.57 -8.38 32.04
C SER A 283 3.40 -8.06 30.79
N GLY A 284 4.71 -8.27 30.84
CA GLY A 284 5.58 -8.18 29.66
C GLY A 284 5.34 -9.32 28.66
N TRP A 285 5.10 -10.56 29.13
CA TRP A 285 4.68 -11.67 28.26
C TRP A 285 3.28 -11.45 27.68
N PHE A 286 2.34 -10.92 28.46
CA PHE A 286 1.01 -10.52 27.99
C PHE A 286 1.07 -9.40 26.94
N LEU A 287 1.91 -8.39 27.14
CA LEU A 287 2.17 -7.34 26.16
C LEU A 287 2.84 -7.87 24.88
N ALA A 288 3.70 -8.90 24.97
CA ALA A 288 4.22 -9.59 23.80
C ALA A 288 3.11 -10.33 23.03
N GLY A 289 2.11 -10.88 23.74
CA GLY A 289 0.87 -11.37 23.15
C GLY A 289 0.12 -10.26 22.40
N ILE A 290 -0.20 -9.15 23.06
CA ILE A 290 -0.89 -7.99 22.44
C ILE A 290 -0.15 -7.52 21.18
N LEU A 291 1.15 -7.26 21.25
CA LEU A 291 1.92 -6.77 20.10
C LEU A 291 1.98 -7.82 18.96
N GLY A 292 1.95 -9.12 19.27
CA GLY A 292 1.82 -10.18 18.27
C GLY A 292 0.44 -10.17 17.59
N GLY A 293 -0.64 -9.97 18.35
CA GLY A 293 -2.00 -9.88 17.84
C GLY A 293 -2.19 -8.66 16.95
N LEU A 294 -1.73 -7.49 17.41
CA LEU A 294 -1.75 -6.25 16.61
C LEU A 294 -0.90 -6.37 15.33
N ALA A 295 0.23 -7.06 15.37
CA ALA A 295 1.03 -7.34 14.16
C ALA A 295 0.28 -8.25 13.17
N ALA A 296 -0.45 -9.27 13.65
CA ALA A 296 -1.28 -10.13 12.81
C ALA A 296 -2.49 -9.39 12.21
N LEU A 297 -3.10 -8.44 12.94
CA LEU A 297 -4.15 -7.54 12.43
C LEU A 297 -3.65 -6.45 11.47
N LEU A 298 -2.35 -6.43 11.15
CA LEU A 298 -1.74 -5.60 10.12
C LEU A 298 -1.12 -6.42 8.98
N ARG A 299 -0.76 -7.69 9.24
CA ARG A 299 -0.24 -8.65 8.25
C ARG A 299 -0.55 -10.10 8.61
N GLY A 300 -1.22 -10.81 7.71
CA GLY A 300 -1.39 -12.26 7.79
C GLY A 300 -0.07 -13.04 7.97
N ASN A 301 1.06 -12.56 7.42
CA ASN A 301 2.39 -13.15 7.63
C ASN A 301 2.80 -13.26 9.12
N ALA A 302 2.35 -12.34 9.98
CA ALA A 302 2.66 -12.40 11.41
C ALA A 302 1.81 -13.45 12.15
N LEU A 303 0.64 -13.83 11.62
CA LEU A 303 -0.22 -14.88 12.18
C LEU A 303 0.52 -16.22 12.28
N VAL A 304 1.35 -16.54 11.27
CA VAL A 304 2.17 -17.77 11.20
C VAL A 304 3.26 -17.81 12.29
N LEU A 305 3.69 -16.65 12.81
CA LEU A 305 4.68 -16.59 13.90
C LEU A 305 4.08 -16.83 15.29
N LEU A 306 2.76 -16.74 15.46
CA LEU A 306 2.11 -16.77 16.77
C LEU A 306 2.28 -18.09 17.53
N PRO A 307 2.22 -19.29 16.90
CA PRO A 307 2.51 -20.54 17.59
C PRO A 307 3.95 -20.58 18.13
N PHE A 308 4.93 -20.10 17.35
CA PHE A 308 6.32 -20.01 17.79
C PHE A 308 6.48 -19.00 18.95
N LEU A 309 5.77 -17.88 18.90
CA LEU A 309 5.76 -16.86 19.96
C LEU A 309 5.23 -17.44 21.29
N VAL A 310 4.10 -18.17 21.25
CA VAL A 310 3.51 -18.84 22.44
C VAL A 310 4.45 -19.93 22.99
N LEU A 311 5.11 -20.69 22.13
CA LEU A 311 6.04 -21.76 22.55
C LEU A 311 7.42 -21.24 23.01
N LEU A 312 7.80 -20.01 22.68
CA LEU A 312 9.12 -19.45 22.97
C LEU A 312 9.57 -19.52 24.46
N PRO A 313 8.71 -19.27 25.47
CA PRO A 313 9.10 -19.43 26.87
C PRO A 313 9.50 -20.87 27.21
N LEU A 314 8.81 -21.85 26.63
CA LEU A 314 9.10 -23.29 26.81
C LEU A 314 10.43 -23.64 26.13
N LEU A 315 10.64 -23.20 24.89
CA LEU A 315 11.88 -23.40 24.12
C LEU A 315 13.12 -22.78 24.79
N ARG A 316 12.94 -21.72 25.60
CA ARG A 316 14.01 -21.09 26.40
C ARG A 316 14.44 -21.93 27.61
N VAL A 317 13.65 -22.90 28.05
CA VAL A 317 13.87 -23.74 29.25
C VAL A 317 14.39 -25.14 28.89
N ARG A 318 15.41 -25.62 29.61
CA ARG A 318 15.95 -27.00 29.51
C ARG A 318 15.90 -27.78 30.84
N LYS A 319 15.24 -27.24 31.87
CA LYS A 319 15.15 -27.85 33.20
C LYS A 319 13.69 -27.87 33.65
N SER A 320 13.17 -29.05 33.98
CA SER A 320 11.78 -29.27 34.44
C SER A 320 11.34 -28.30 35.55
N ARG A 321 12.25 -27.94 36.47
CA ARG A 321 12.03 -26.99 37.57
C ARG A 321 11.63 -25.56 37.15
N LEU A 322 11.71 -25.20 35.87
CA LEU A 322 11.22 -23.91 35.32
C LEU A 322 10.02 -24.06 34.36
N PHE A 323 9.55 -25.29 34.11
CA PHE A 323 8.49 -25.56 33.13
C PHE A 323 7.17 -24.87 33.49
N ARG A 324 6.75 -24.91 34.77
CA ARG A 324 5.53 -24.21 35.24
C ARG A 324 5.57 -22.70 34.96
N SER A 325 6.70 -22.04 35.22
CA SER A 325 6.89 -20.61 34.96
C SER A 325 6.94 -20.28 33.47
N ALA A 326 7.45 -21.18 32.64
CA ALA A 326 7.41 -21.05 31.18
C ALA A 326 5.99 -21.27 30.62
N ALA A 327 5.24 -22.23 31.14
CA ALA A 327 3.84 -22.45 30.78
C ALA A 327 2.96 -21.24 31.17
N ALA A 328 3.16 -20.67 32.36
CA ALA A 328 2.48 -19.43 32.76
C ALA A 328 2.80 -18.26 31.81
N ALA A 329 4.07 -18.10 31.40
CA ALA A 329 4.46 -17.10 30.41
C ALA A 329 3.80 -17.36 29.03
N ALA A 330 3.72 -18.61 28.58
CA ALA A 330 3.04 -18.99 27.34
C ALA A 330 1.52 -18.68 27.38
N VAL A 331 0.87 -18.95 28.52
CA VAL A 331 -0.54 -18.58 28.77
C VAL A 331 -0.73 -17.06 28.77
N CYS A 332 0.19 -16.28 29.36
CA CYS A 332 0.13 -14.82 29.27
C CYS A 332 0.23 -14.32 27.82
N ILE A 333 1.13 -14.87 27.00
CA ILE A 333 1.21 -14.55 25.56
C ILE A 333 -0.12 -14.88 24.88
N TRP A 334 -0.62 -16.11 25.06
CA TRP A 334 -1.87 -16.57 24.45
C TRP A 334 -3.07 -15.69 24.83
N ALA A 335 -3.20 -15.32 26.10
CA ALA A 335 -4.25 -14.42 26.56
C ALA A 335 -4.15 -13.05 25.86
N GLY A 336 -2.95 -12.48 25.72
CA GLY A 336 -2.74 -11.22 25.01
C GLY A 336 -3.03 -11.29 23.50
N LEU A 337 -2.79 -12.45 22.87
CA LEU A 337 -3.19 -12.70 21.49
C LEU A 337 -4.72 -12.76 21.35
N VAL A 338 -5.39 -13.49 22.25
CA VAL A 338 -6.85 -13.60 22.28
C VAL A 338 -7.51 -12.24 22.50
N THR A 339 -6.98 -11.39 23.39
CA THR A 339 -7.48 -10.01 23.62
C THR A 339 -7.54 -9.18 22.34
N CYS A 340 -6.60 -9.35 21.40
CA CYS A 340 -6.59 -8.62 20.14
C CYS A 340 -7.36 -9.33 19.01
N LEU A 341 -7.23 -10.65 18.88
CA LEU A 341 -7.76 -11.40 17.74
C LEU A 341 -9.22 -11.81 17.90
N LEU A 342 -9.68 -12.10 19.12
CA LEU A 342 -11.04 -12.58 19.36
C LEU A 342 -12.13 -11.57 18.95
N PRO A 343 -12.02 -10.25 19.22
CA PRO A 343 -13.02 -9.28 18.76
C PRO A 343 -13.16 -9.25 17.23
N VAL A 344 -12.06 -9.40 16.49
CA VAL A 344 -12.07 -9.43 15.01
C VAL A 344 -12.66 -10.75 14.49
N ALA A 345 -12.28 -11.88 15.09
CA ALA A 345 -12.83 -13.19 14.74
C ALA A 345 -14.36 -13.27 15.00
N MET A 346 -14.82 -12.76 16.15
CA MET A 346 -16.24 -12.68 16.49
C MET A 346 -16.98 -11.72 15.55
N ARG A 347 -16.39 -10.57 15.19
CA ARG A 347 -17.00 -9.62 14.25
C ARG A 347 -17.12 -10.20 12.84
N ASN A 348 -16.11 -10.92 12.34
CA ASN A 348 -16.20 -11.62 11.06
C ASN A 348 -17.33 -12.67 11.09
N LEU A 349 -17.39 -13.50 12.13
CA LEU A 349 -18.46 -14.50 12.31
C LEU A 349 -19.85 -13.86 12.38
N ALA A 350 -20.03 -12.80 13.17
CA ALA A 350 -21.32 -12.16 13.38
C ALA A 350 -21.85 -11.38 12.16
N VAL A 351 -20.97 -10.84 11.31
CA VAL A 351 -21.35 -10.04 10.13
C VAL A 351 -21.47 -10.88 8.86
N SER A 352 -20.83 -12.05 8.78
CA SER A 352 -20.75 -12.84 7.54
C SER A 352 -21.08 -14.34 7.67
N GLY A 353 -21.29 -14.85 8.88
CA GLY A 353 -21.34 -16.29 9.15
C GLY A 353 -19.98 -17.01 9.11
N VAL A 354 -18.93 -16.39 8.55
CA VAL A 354 -17.62 -17.01 8.35
C VAL A 354 -16.66 -16.69 9.49
N PHE A 355 -16.20 -17.72 10.20
CA PHE A 355 -15.18 -17.58 11.25
C PHE A 355 -13.77 -17.39 10.66
N ALA A 356 -13.35 -16.13 10.50
CA ALA A 356 -12.01 -15.76 10.04
C ALA A 356 -11.23 -14.99 11.13
N ILE A 357 -10.07 -15.50 11.56
CA ILE A 357 -9.27 -14.93 12.67
C ILE A 357 -8.79 -13.50 12.39
N THR A 358 -8.46 -13.20 11.13
CA THR A 358 -8.06 -11.86 10.67
C THR A 358 -8.85 -11.45 9.44
N THR A 359 -8.72 -12.23 8.37
CA THR A 359 -9.31 -11.97 7.05
C THR A 359 -9.62 -13.27 6.32
N VAL A 360 -10.54 -13.22 5.34
CA VAL A 360 -10.89 -14.38 4.49
C VAL A 360 -9.92 -14.62 3.34
N GLY A 361 -9.11 -13.64 2.93
CA GLY A 361 -8.22 -13.71 1.76
C GLY A 361 -6.98 -14.63 1.87
N ALA A 362 -6.96 -15.62 2.75
CA ALA A 362 -5.80 -16.49 2.98
C ALA A 362 -5.50 -17.41 1.78
N GLY A 363 -6.50 -18.11 1.25
CA GLY A 363 -6.33 -19.01 0.10
C GLY A 363 -6.12 -18.27 -1.22
N THR A 364 -6.73 -17.10 -1.41
CA THR A 364 -6.56 -16.26 -2.60
C THR A 364 -5.15 -15.66 -2.66
N ASN A 365 -4.61 -15.17 -1.55
CA ASN A 365 -3.21 -14.75 -1.43
C ASN A 365 -2.23 -15.92 -1.66
N LEU A 366 -2.55 -17.13 -1.19
CA LEU A 366 -1.72 -18.30 -1.46
C LEU A 366 -1.74 -18.67 -2.96
N TYR A 367 -2.91 -18.72 -3.60
CA TYR A 367 -3.01 -19.04 -5.03
C TYR A 367 -2.38 -17.94 -5.90
N GLY A 368 -2.69 -16.66 -5.65
CA GLY A 368 -2.11 -15.54 -6.38
C GLY A 368 -0.58 -15.54 -6.34
N GLY A 369 0.02 -15.90 -5.19
CA GLY A 369 1.46 -16.00 -5.01
C GLY A 369 2.10 -17.31 -5.48
N ASN A 370 1.34 -18.35 -5.87
CA ASN A 370 1.87 -19.65 -6.31
C ASN A 370 1.24 -20.19 -7.60
N SER A 371 0.37 -19.44 -8.27
CA SER A 371 -0.21 -19.85 -9.55
C SER A 371 0.89 -20.11 -10.58
N PRO A 372 0.82 -21.19 -11.38
CA PRO A 372 1.71 -21.40 -12.52
C PRO A 372 1.66 -20.27 -13.58
N GLU A 373 0.60 -19.45 -13.60
CA GLU A 373 0.54 -18.20 -14.39
C GLU A 373 1.45 -17.09 -13.83
N ASN A 374 1.90 -17.21 -12.58
CA ASN A 374 2.76 -16.26 -11.87
C ASN A 374 4.11 -16.90 -11.47
N PRO A 375 5.03 -17.13 -12.44
CA PRO A 375 6.30 -17.85 -12.22
C PRO A 375 7.27 -17.15 -11.24
N TYR A 376 6.98 -15.92 -10.81
CA TYR A 376 7.75 -15.15 -9.84
C TYR A 376 7.01 -14.89 -8.52
N GLY A 377 5.73 -15.27 -8.43
CA GLY A 377 4.88 -15.10 -7.25
C GLY A 377 4.73 -13.67 -6.74
N VAL A 378 4.81 -12.67 -7.63
CA VAL A 378 4.68 -11.24 -7.28
C VAL A 378 3.22 -10.78 -7.30
N ALA A 379 2.93 -9.54 -6.91
CA ALA A 379 1.58 -8.97 -7.14
C ALA A 379 1.32 -8.90 -8.66
N THR A 380 0.23 -9.52 -9.13
CA THR A 380 -0.06 -9.66 -10.57
C THR A 380 -1.57 -9.79 -10.78
N GLU A 381 -2.10 -9.07 -11.76
CA GLU A 381 -3.51 -9.20 -12.17
C GLU A 381 -3.69 -10.53 -12.94
N LEU A 382 -4.30 -11.53 -12.31
CA LEU A 382 -4.67 -12.77 -13.01
C LEU A 382 -5.73 -12.48 -14.09
N SER A 383 -5.78 -13.35 -15.11
CA SER A 383 -6.59 -13.17 -16.33
C SER A 383 -8.09 -12.94 -16.09
N PHE A 384 -8.61 -13.43 -14.96
CA PHE A 384 -10.01 -13.34 -14.52
C PHE A 384 -10.26 -12.30 -13.42
N ILE A 385 -9.26 -11.50 -13.02
CA ILE A 385 -9.36 -10.56 -11.88
C ILE A 385 -9.16 -9.10 -12.30
N ARG A 386 -10.02 -8.22 -11.80
CA ARG A 386 -9.85 -6.77 -11.78
C ARG A 386 -8.89 -6.43 -10.63
N GLY A 387 -7.64 -6.04 -10.93
CA GLY A 387 -6.61 -5.66 -9.93
C GLY A 387 -6.86 -4.31 -9.26
N ILE A 388 -8.02 -4.20 -8.63
CA ILE A 388 -8.55 -3.05 -7.92
C ILE A 388 -9.15 -3.64 -6.62
N PRO A 389 -8.63 -3.31 -5.42
CA PRO A 389 -8.93 -4.06 -4.19
C PRO A 389 -10.41 -4.22 -3.84
N GLU A 390 -11.25 -3.29 -4.28
CA GLU A 390 -12.70 -3.30 -4.07
C GLU A 390 -13.41 -4.40 -4.88
N TYR A 391 -12.81 -4.85 -5.99
CA TYR A 391 -13.39 -5.84 -6.90
C TYR A 391 -12.73 -7.23 -6.80
N GLU A 392 -11.52 -7.32 -6.25
CA GLU A 392 -10.77 -8.57 -6.15
C GLU A 392 -11.56 -9.68 -5.45
N PHE A 393 -12.24 -9.38 -4.34
CA PHE A 393 -12.99 -10.37 -3.58
C PHE A 393 -14.14 -10.98 -4.38
N GLU A 394 -14.91 -10.16 -5.11
CA GLU A 394 -15.96 -10.64 -6.01
C GLU A 394 -15.36 -11.56 -7.10
N ASP A 395 -14.26 -11.16 -7.73
CA ASP A 395 -13.68 -11.89 -8.86
C ASP A 395 -13.10 -13.26 -8.45
N TRP A 396 -12.47 -13.33 -7.28
CA TRP A 396 -12.06 -14.60 -6.67
C TRP A 396 -13.25 -15.51 -6.35
N GLY A 397 -14.40 -14.95 -5.99
CA GLY A 397 -15.65 -15.67 -5.80
C GLY A 397 -16.23 -16.18 -7.12
N ARG A 398 -16.55 -15.27 -8.03
CA ARG A 398 -17.22 -15.54 -9.32
C ARG A 398 -16.49 -16.61 -10.14
N GLU A 399 -15.15 -16.61 -10.19
CA GLU A 399 -14.39 -17.65 -10.90
C GLU A 399 -14.42 -19.02 -10.18
N ALA A 400 -14.43 -19.05 -8.85
CA ALA A 400 -14.56 -20.29 -8.07
C ALA A 400 -15.98 -20.89 -8.19
N GLU A 401 -17.02 -20.05 -8.12
CA GLU A 401 -18.42 -20.43 -8.32
C GLU A 401 -18.65 -20.97 -9.74
N ARG A 402 -18.11 -20.28 -10.76
CA ARG A 402 -18.15 -20.72 -12.17
C ARG A 402 -17.46 -22.07 -12.40
N ARG A 403 -16.41 -22.40 -11.63
CA ARG A 403 -15.73 -23.71 -11.70
C ARG A 403 -16.49 -24.82 -10.97
N LEU A 404 -17.23 -24.50 -9.90
CA LEU A 404 -17.96 -25.48 -9.09
C LEU A 404 -19.45 -25.61 -9.44
N GLY A 405 -20.00 -24.72 -10.26
CA GLY A 405 -21.40 -24.75 -10.68
C GLY A 405 -22.41 -24.40 -9.57
N ARG A 406 -21.95 -23.75 -8.49
CA ARG A 406 -22.78 -23.38 -7.33
C ARG A 406 -22.25 -22.11 -6.64
N PRO A 407 -23.08 -21.38 -5.89
CA PRO A 407 -22.61 -20.30 -5.02
C PRO A 407 -21.68 -20.80 -3.90
N LEU A 408 -20.84 -19.90 -3.38
CA LEU A 408 -19.84 -20.17 -2.34
C LEU A 408 -19.81 -19.07 -1.27
N ASP A 409 -19.63 -19.43 0.00
CA ASP A 409 -19.31 -18.42 1.04
C ASP A 409 -17.84 -17.97 0.99
N ALA A 410 -17.51 -16.87 1.67
CA ALA A 410 -16.17 -16.27 1.68
C ALA A 410 -15.06 -17.23 2.19
N GLY A 411 -15.39 -18.13 3.10
CA GLY A 411 -14.53 -19.21 3.60
C GLY A 411 -14.42 -20.36 2.61
N GLU A 412 -15.50 -20.74 1.93
CA GLU A 412 -15.49 -21.74 0.85
C GLU A 412 -14.63 -21.30 -0.33
N VAL A 413 -14.73 -20.04 -0.77
CA VAL A 413 -13.86 -19.44 -1.81
C VAL A 413 -12.39 -19.54 -1.39
N SER A 414 -12.07 -19.17 -0.14
CA SER A 414 -10.70 -19.28 0.39
C SER A 414 -10.22 -20.74 0.43
N GLY A 415 -11.09 -21.66 0.87
CA GLY A 415 -10.82 -23.10 0.88
C GLY A 415 -10.64 -23.69 -0.52
N PHE A 416 -11.35 -23.18 -1.53
CA PHE A 416 -11.20 -23.57 -2.93
C PHE A 416 -9.81 -23.20 -3.46
N TRP A 417 -9.41 -21.93 -3.38
CA TRP A 417 -8.10 -21.49 -3.88
C TRP A 417 -6.91 -22.10 -3.09
N MET A 418 -7.11 -22.40 -1.81
CA MET A 418 -6.18 -23.23 -1.02
C MET A 418 -6.02 -24.64 -1.61
N ARG A 419 -7.13 -25.34 -1.90
CA ARG A 419 -7.12 -26.68 -2.52
C ARG A 419 -6.50 -26.67 -3.91
N GLU A 420 -6.86 -25.71 -4.77
CA GLU A 420 -6.28 -25.54 -6.12
C GLU A 420 -4.75 -25.37 -6.07
N THR A 421 -4.26 -24.58 -5.10
CA THR A 421 -2.82 -24.39 -4.91
C THR A 421 -2.13 -25.71 -4.55
N LEU A 422 -2.66 -26.45 -3.57
CA LEU A 422 -2.10 -27.72 -3.12
C LEU A 422 -2.17 -28.80 -4.23
N ALA A 423 -3.28 -28.87 -4.96
CA ALA A 423 -3.44 -29.76 -6.11
C ALA A 423 -2.42 -29.43 -7.22
N SER A 424 -2.17 -28.14 -7.50
CA SER A 424 -1.12 -27.76 -8.45
C SER A 424 0.30 -28.02 -7.93
N MET A 425 0.56 -27.94 -6.61
CA MET A 425 1.85 -28.29 -6.01
C MET A 425 2.13 -29.79 -6.13
N MET A 426 1.14 -30.64 -5.85
CA MET A 426 1.26 -32.10 -5.96
C MET A 426 1.41 -32.59 -7.40
N SER A 427 0.67 -31.99 -8.35
CA SER A 427 0.73 -32.36 -9.77
C SER A 427 1.94 -31.82 -10.53
N ARG A 428 2.49 -30.66 -10.12
CA ARG A 428 3.62 -29.99 -10.81
C ARG A 428 4.70 -29.50 -9.84
N PRO A 429 5.31 -30.39 -9.01
CA PRO A 429 6.22 -29.99 -7.94
C PRO A 429 7.45 -29.23 -8.44
N LEU A 430 8.02 -29.58 -9.59
CA LEU A 430 9.19 -28.88 -10.16
C LEU A 430 8.87 -27.42 -10.55
N VAL A 431 7.65 -27.15 -11.04
CA VAL A 431 7.20 -25.79 -11.36
C VAL A 431 7.08 -24.96 -10.08
N HIS A 432 6.50 -25.53 -9.03
CA HIS A 432 6.35 -24.87 -7.73
C HIS A 432 7.69 -24.66 -7.02
N LEU A 433 8.65 -25.58 -7.13
CA LEU A 433 10.03 -25.38 -6.67
C LEU A 433 10.70 -24.21 -7.42
N GLY A 434 10.45 -24.07 -8.73
CA GLY A 434 10.87 -22.91 -9.51
C GLY A 434 10.28 -21.59 -9.00
N ILE A 435 8.97 -21.56 -8.75
CA ILE A 435 8.24 -20.40 -8.20
C ILE A 435 8.79 -20.00 -6.82
N LEU A 436 8.96 -20.96 -5.90
CA LEU A 436 9.52 -20.70 -4.57
C LEU A 436 11.00 -20.27 -4.64
N GLY A 437 11.78 -20.83 -5.56
CA GLY A 437 13.16 -20.41 -5.82
C GLY A 437 13.26 -18.98 -6.36
N ASN A 438 12.38 -18.60 -7.29
CA ASN A 438 12.27 -17.23 -7.79
C ASN A 438 11.84 -16.26 -6.70
N LYS A 439 10.82 -16.59 -5.89
CA LYS A 439 10.42 -15.78 -4.73
C LYS A 439 11.53 -15.65 -3.69
N LEU A 440 12.30 -16.69 -3.41
CA LEU A 440 13.45 -16.61 -2.50
C LEU A 440 14.55 -15.69 -3.06
N ARG A 441 14.86 -15.78 -4.35
CA ARG A 441 15.79 -14.86 -5.01
C ARG A 441 15.28 -13.41 -4.99
N LEU A 442 13.98 -13.17 -5.17
CA LEU A 442 13.39 -11.83 -5.03
C LEU A 442 13.43 -11.33 -3.58
N ALA A 443 13.16 -12.20 -2.60
CA ALA A 443 13.20 -11.85 -1.19
C ALA A 443 14.60 -11.38 -0.75
N LEU A 444 15.65 -12.04 -1.24
CA LEU A 444 17.05 -11.74 -0.90
C LEU A 444 17.72 -10.73 -1.87
N GLY A 445 17.14 -10.52 -3.05
CA GLY A 445 17.70 -9.72 -4.13
C GLY A 445 17.58 -8.20 -3.93
N SER A 446 18.54 -7.46 -4.47
CA SER A 446 18.64 -5.98 -4.39
C SER A 446 17.48 -5.20 -5.03
N TYR A 447 16.70 -5.83 -5.91
CA TYR A 447 15.53 -5.20 -6.55
C TYR A 447 14.36 -5.04 -5.56
N GLU A 448 13.76 -3.85 -5.52
CA GLU A 448 12.61 -3.52 -4.64
C GLU A 448 11.31 -3.88 -5.36
N VAL A 449 10.89 -5.15 -5.28
CA VAL A 449 9.71 -5.71 -5.98
C VAL A 449 8.47 -4.82 -5.81
N PRO A 450 7.99 -4.17 -6.88
CA PRO A 450 6.85 -3.26 -6.81
C PRO A 450 5.52 -3.94 -6.49
N ASP A 451 4.55 -3.11 -6.13
CA ASP A 451 3.29 -3.48 -5.49
C ASP A 451 2.33 -2.30 -5.73
N ASN A 452 1.69 -1.76 -4.69
CA ASN A 452 0.99 -0.46 -4.70
C ASN A 452 1.82 0.73 -5.20
N ARG A 453 3.16 0.64 -5.15
CA ARG A 453 4.12 1.69 -5.51
C ARG A 453 5.34 1.10 -6.19
N HIS A 454 6.02 1.92 -6.98
CA HIS A 454 7.26 1.57 -7.68
C HIS A 454 8.28 2.68 -7.41
N LEU A 455 9.16 2.47 -6.43
CA LEU A 455 9.97 3.55 -5.83
C LEU A 455 10.86 4.31 -6.83
N ALA A 456 11.36 3.64 -7.87
CA ALA A 456 12.17 4.27 -8.93
C ALA A 456 11.35 4.97 -10.02
N TRP A 457 10.02 4.83 -10.00
CA TRP A 457 9.08 5.58 -10.84
C TRP A 457 8.58 6.81 -10.08
N ASP A 458 8.12 6.64 -8.83
CA ASP A 458 7.73 7.75 -7.94
C ASP A 458 8.86 8.80 -7.82
N ALA A 459 10.12 8.35 -7.82
CA ALA A 459 11.31 9.22 -7.77
C ALA A 459 11.44 10.22 -8.95
N ARG A 460 10.77 10.00 -10.09
CA ARG A 460 10.74 11.00 -11.19
C ARG A 460 10.09 12.31 -10.76
N PHE A 461 9.11 12.24 -9.86
CA PHE A 461 8.32 13.37 -9.38
C PHE A 461 8.71 13.81 -7.96
N TRP A 462 9.78 13.24 -7.39
CA TRP A 462 10.12 13.40 -5.98
C TRP A 462 11.62 13.70 -5.81
N PRO A 463 12.02 14.98 -5.78
CA PRO A 463 13.44 15.40 -5.82
C PRO A 463 14.33 14.76 -4.74
N TRP A 464 13.85 14.61 -3.50
CA TRP A 464 14.61 13.94 -2.45
C TRP A 464 14.74 12.43 -2.69
N ALA A 465 13.78 11.79 -3.35
CA ALA A 465 13.85 10.38 -3.72
C ALA A 465 14.82 10.10 -4.88
N GLN A 466 15.28 11.11 -5.62
CA GLN A 466 16.35 10.94 -6.61
C GLN A 466 17.73 10.77 -5.94
N LYS A 467 17.91 11.29 -4.71
CA LYS A 467 19.18 11.25 -3.96
C LYS A 467 19.63 9.79 -3.70
N PRO A 468 20.95 9.50 -3.70
CA PRO A 468 21.51 8.14 -3.64
C PRO A 468 21.53 7.52 -2.22
N PHE A 469 20.40 7.56 -1.51
CA PHE A 469 20.26 6.93 -0.20
C PHE A 469 20.34 5.38 -0.29
N PRO A 470 20.94 4.68 0.70
CA PRO A 470 21.08 3.22 0.72
C PRO A 470 19.77 2.44 0.53
N GLY A 471 19.65 1.67 -0.57
CA GLY A 471 18.56 0.71 -0.81
C GLY A 471 18.83 -0.70 -0.26
N TYR A 472 17.94 -1.66 -0.54
CA TYR A 472 18.07 -3.04 -0.04
C TYR A 472 19.38 -3.74 -0.43
N ALA A 473 20.03 -3.35 -1.54
CA ALA A 473 21.36 -3.82 -1.92
C ALA A 473 22.38 -3.78 -0.76
N LEU A 474 22.47 -2.67 -0.02
CA LEU A 474 23.45 -2.52 1.08
C LEU A 474 22.94 -3.15 2.38
N GLY A 475 21.66 -2.95 2.72
CA GLY A 475 21.06 -3.50 3.94
C GLY A 475 20.99 -5.04 3.92
N GLY A 476 20.61 -5.61 2.78
CA GLY A 476 20.61 -7.05 2.51
C GLY A 476 22.02 -7.64 2.53
N TRP A 477 22.97 -7.04 1.80
CA TRP A 477 24.34 -7.58 1.71
C TRP A 477 25.05 -7.63 3.06
N PHE A 478 25.12 -6.50 3.80
CA PHE A 478 25.75 -6.49 5.12
C PHE A 478 24.94 -7.24 6.18
N GLY A 479 23.61 -7.28 6.07
CA GLY A 479 22.75 -8.06 6.97
C GLY A 479 22.96 -9.55 6.83
N LEU A 480 22.93 -10.07 5.60
CA LEU A 480 23.17 -11.49 5.30
C LEU A 480 24.62 -11.89 5.60
N ALA A 481 25.62 -11.05 5.27
CA ALA A 481 27.01 -11.28 5.67
C ALA A 481 27.15 -11.33 7.20
N GLY A 482 26.40 -10.50 7.94
CA GLY A 482 26.31 -10.57 9.40
C GLY A 482 25.68 -11.86 9.93
N MET A 483 24.64 -12.37 9.30
CA MET A 483 24.01 -13.65 9.65
C MET A 483 24.94 -14.84 9.39
N LEU A 484 25.60 -14.86 8.22
CA LEU A 484 26.58 -15.89 7.87
C LEU A 484 27.78 -15.87 8.83
N LEU A 485 28.36 -14.69 9.10
CA LEU A 485 29.45 -14.54 10.07
C LEU A 485 29.02 -14.93 11.49
N PHE A 486 27.77 -14.66 11.88
CA PHE A 486 27.20 -15.10 13.16
C PHE A 486 27.06 -16.62 13.25
N LEU A 487 26.76 -17.30 12.14
CA LEU A 487 26.70 -18.77 12.08
C LEU A 487 28.09 -19.43 12.05
N PHE A 488 29.05 -18.85 11.33
CA PHE A 488 30.40 -19.41 11.17
C PHE A 488 31.24 -19.36 12.47
N ARG A 489 31.03 -18.36 13.34
CA ARG A 489 31.79 -18.29 14.61
C ARG A 489 31.30 -19.32 15.63
N LYS A 490 32.25 -19.98 16.33
CA LYS A 490 31.94 -20.88 17.45
C LYS A 490 31.52 -20.10 18.71
N GLU A 491 32.07 -18.90 18.90
CA GLU A 491 31.83 -18.01 20.05
C GLU A 491 30.36 -17.55 20.18
N THR A 492 29.69 -17.30 19.05
CA THR A 492 28.32 -16.80 18.96
C THR A 492 27.26 -17.85 19.30
N ARG A 493 27.62 -19.14 19.34
CA ARG A 493 26.69 -20.26 19.58
C ARG A 493 25.88 -20.14 20.89
N GLY A 494 26.42 -19.42 21.88
CA GLY A 494 25.76 -19.12 23.16
C GLY A 494 24.85 -17.89 23.17
N LEU A 495 24.92 -17.01 22.17
CA LEU A 495 24.13 -15.77 22.09
C LEU A 495 22.68 -16.06 21.70
N ARG A 496 21.88 -16.54 22.67
CA ARG A 496 20.47 -16.92 22.46
C ARG A 496 19.64 -15.85 21.74
N PRO A 497 19.68 -14.54 22.11
CA PRO A 497 18.85 -13.53 21.44
C PRO A 497 19.19 -13.37 19.95
N GLY A 498 20.45 -13.56 19.55
CA GLY A 498 20.85 -13.54 18.15
C GLY A 498 20.34 -14.77 17.39
N ARG A 499 20.32 -15.94 18.03
CA ARG A 499 19.73 -17.16 17.45
C ARG A 499 18.21 -17.08 17.33
N GLU A 500 17.55 -16.45 18.29
CA GLU A 500 16.11 -16.17 18.25
C GLU A 500 15.79 -15.14 17.14
N ALA A 501 16.57 -14.07 17.01
CA ALA A 501 16.44 -13.09 15.93
C ALA A 501 16.62 -13.71 14.54
N LEU A 502 17.61 -14.60 14.36
CA LEU A 502 17.80 -15.36 13.13
C LEU A 502 16.63 -16.33 12.87
N GLY A 503 16.11 -16.98 13.90
CA GLY A 503 14.93 -17.84 13.81
C GLY A 503 13.70 -17.09 13.31
N VAL A 504 13.42 -15.90 13.86
CA VAL A 504 12.30 -15.04 13.40
C VAL A 504 12.54 -14.53 11.98
N TYR A 505 13.78 -14.18 11.60
CA TYR A 505 14.11 -13.82 10.23
C TYR A 505 13.80 -14.96 9.25
N VAL A 506 14.27 -16.18 9.53
CA VAL A 506 14.06 -17.35 8.66
C VAL A 506 12.57 -17.74 8.60
N LEU A 507 11.85 -17.71 9.73
CA LEU A 507 10.42 -18.01 9.75
C LEU A 507 9.61 -16.97 8.95
N TYR A 508 9.85 -15.67 9.15
CA TYR A 508 9.13 -14.63 8.40
C TYR A 508 9.52 -14.66 6.91
N LEU A 509 10.79 -14.90 6.57
CA LEU A 509 11.26 -15.12 5.20
C LEU A 509 10.51 -16.29 4.53
N ALA A 510 10.32 -17.40 5.25
CA ALA A 510 9.53 -18.52 4.76
C ALA A 510 8.07 -18.10 4.48
N THR A 511 7.43 -17.28 5.33
CA THR A 511 6.06 -16.80 5.05
C THR A 511 5.97 -16.00 3.75
N ILE A 512 6.90 -15.06 3.49
CA ILE A 512 6.84 -14.23 2.28
C ILE A 512 7.21 -15.02 1.01
N VAL A 513 8.06 -16.06 1.13
CA VAL A 513 8.35 -16.97 0.02
C VAL A 513 7.16 -17.91 -0.25
N LEU A 514 6.36 -18.26 0.77
CA LEU A 514 5.15 -19.06 0.60
C LEU A 514 3.95 -18.25 0.07
N THR A 515 3.82 -16.95 0.37
CA THR A 515 2.72 -16.08 -0.13
C THR A 515 3.11 -15.29 -1.38
N VAL A 516 2.34 -14.26 -1.73
CA VAL A 516 2.76 -13.20 -2.67
C VAL A 516 4.02 -12.48 -2.15
N MET A 517 4.95 -12.19 -3.06
CA MET A 517 6.20 -11.47 -2.82
C MET A 517 6.07 -9.98 -3.16
N SER A 518 6.50 -9.11 -2.25
CA SER A 518 6.70 -7.68 -2.56
C SER A 518 7.68 -6.98 -1.62
N MET A 519 8.18 -5.81 -2.02
CA MET A 519 8.99 -4.94 -1.15
C MET A 519 8.25 -4.61 0.15
N ARG A 520 6.92 -4.44 0.10
CA ARG A 520 6.12 -4.07 1.27
C ARG A 520 6.18 -5.16 2.33
N ALA A 521 6.10 -6.43 1.92
CA ALA A 521 6.19 -7.59 2.82
C ALA A 521 7.61 -7.74 3.38
N ARG A 522 8.63 -7.55 2.53
CA ARG A 522 10.06 -7.65 2.88
C ARG A 522 10.51 -6.66 3.97
N LEU A 523 9.87 -5.49 4.09
CA LEU A 523 10.24 -4.48 5.12
C LEU A 523 10.30 -5.04 6.55
N ALA A 524 9.49 -6.03 6.89
CA ALA A 524 9.51 -6.68 8.21
C ALA A 524 10.86 -7.34 8.57
N LEU A 525 11.62 -7.77 7.56
CA LEU A 525 12.95 -8.38 7.72
C LEU A 525 14.05 -7.34 7.92
N VAL A 526 13.80 -6.06 7.59
CA VAL A 526 14.84 -5.02 7.52
C VAL A 526 15.42 -4.65 8.90
N PRO A 527 14.63 -4.51 10.00
CA PRO A 527 15.18 -4.36 11.36
C PRO A 527 16.10 -5.51 11.79
N LEU A 528 15.80 -6.73 11.35
CA LEU A 528 16.62 -7.93 11.62
C LEU A 528 17.92 -7.91 10.79
N LEU A 529 17.84 -7.56 9.51
CA LEU A 529 19.03 -7.39 8.65
C LEU A 529 19.99 -6.34 9.19
N PHE A 530 19.50 -5.14 9.56
CA PHE A 530 20.36 -4.12 10.14
C PHE A 530 20.93 -4.51 11.51
N CYS A 531 20.19 -5.30 12.31
CA CYS A 531 20.72 -5.89 13.55
C CYS A 531 21.97 -6.75 13.30
N PHE A 532 21.94 -7.61 12.28
CA PHE A 532 23.09 -8.42 11.87
C PHE A 532 24.19 -7.63 11.15
N ALA A 533 23.84 -6.59 10.38
CA ALA A 533 24.83 -5.67 9.82
C ALA A 533 25.60 -4.93 10.94
N GLY A 534 24.92 -4.50 12.00
CA GLY A 534 25.54 -3.95 13.20
C GLY A 534 26.51 -4.94 13.87
N PHE A 535 26.14 -6.23 13.97
CA PHE A 535 27.05 -7.29 14.42
C PHE A 535 28.27 -7.46 13.51
N PHE A 536 28.07 -7.43 12.19
CA PHE A 536 29.12 -7.60 11.17
C PHE A 536 30.22 -6.55 11.32
N PHE A 537 29.87 -5.26 11.27
CA PHE A 537 30.83 -4.17 11.38
C PHE A 537 31.55 -4.15 12.75
N VAL A 538 30.89 -4.55 13.84
CA VAL A 538 31.56 -4.69 15.15
C VAL A 538 32.63 -5.80 15.15
N GLN A 539 32.51 -6.83 14.31
CA GLN A 539 33.58 -7.83 14.15
C GLN A 539 34.75 -7.33 13.29
N LEU A 540 34.60 -6.24 12.53
CA LEU A 540 35.66 -5.63 11.72
C LEU A 540 36.51 -4.61 12.50
N ALA A 541 36.16 -4.29 13.74
CA ALA A 541 36.95 -3.38 14.58
C ALA A 541 38.41 -3.85 14.71
N PRO A 542 39.43 -2.95 14.75
CA PRO A 542 40.85 -3.34 14.59
C PRO A 542 41.34 -4.45 15.53
N GLY A 543 40.94 -4.43 16.81
CA GLY A 543 41.29 -5.46 17.79
C GLY A 543 40.64 -6.84 17.57
N ARG A 544 39.68 -6.95 16.64
CA ARG A 544 39.04 -8.20 16.21
C ARG A 544 39.44 -8.61 14.78
N LEU A 545 39.75 -7.65 13.91
CA LEU A 545 39.97 -7.82 12.48
C LEU A 545 40.92 -8.98 12.11
N ARG A 546 42.07 -9.11 12.80
CA ARG A 546 43.03 -10.21 12.58
C ARG A 546 42.42 -11.62 12.76
N ARG A 547 41.32 -11.78 13.49
CA ARG A 547 40.59 -13.04 13.74
C ARG A 547 39.23 -13.13 13.03
N THR A 548 38.89 -12.16 12.18
CA THR A 548 37.56 -12.05 11.55
C THR A 548 37.61 -11.76 10.05
N TRP A 549 38.70 -11.20 9.52
CA TRP A 549 38.79 -10.75 8.12
C TRP A 549 38.41 -11.83 7.09
N LEU A 550 39.01 -13.03 7.16
CA LEU A 550 38.75 -14.09 6.19
C LEU A 550 37.30 -14.65 6.28
N PRO A 551 36.77 -15.02 7.48
CA PRO A 551 35.35 -15.34 7.63
C PRO A 551 34.39 -14.22 7.20
N ALA A 552 34.76 -12.95 7.39
CA ALA A 552 33.95 -11.81 6.98
C ALA A 552 33.97 -11.58 5.47
N ALA A 553 35.12 -11.74 4.81
CA ALA A 553 35.25 -11.70 3.35
C ALA A 553 34.47 -12.86 2.70
N THR A 554 34.57 -14.07 3.26
CA THR A 554 33.79 -15.23 2.83
C THR A 554 32.28 -14.98 3.00
N ALA A 555 31.87 -14.40 4.12
CA ALA A 555 30.47 -14.04 4.37
C ALA A 555 29.96 -12.95 3.42
N LEU A 556 30.78 -11.94 3.07
CA LEU A 556 30.44 -10.93 2.06
C LEU A 556 30.31 -11.55 0.66
N ALA A 557 31.24 -12.42 0.24
CA ALA A 557 31.18 -13.08 -1.05
C ALA A 557 29.93 -13.97 -1.19
N LEU A 558 29.64 -14.79 -0.17
CA LEU A 558 28.45 -15.64 -0.14
C LEU A 558 27.15 -14.83 -0.06
N ALA A 559 27.13 -13.69 0.66
CA ALA A 559 25.98 -12.80 0.71
C ALA A 559 25.79 -11.97 -0.58
N ALA A 560 26.86 -11.73 -1.35
CA ALA A 560 26.77 -10.99 -2.61
C ALA A 560 25.96 -11.76 -3.66
N VAL A 561 26.10 -13.09 -3.71
CA VAL A 561 25.40 -13.94 -4.70
C VAL A 561 23.88 -13.74 -4.68
N PRO A 562 23.13 -14.00 -3.59
CA PRO A 562 21.67 -13.84 -3.60
C PRO A 562 21.20 -12.37 -3.67
N VAL A 563 22.05 -11.39 -3.34
CA VAL A 563 21.69 -9.96 -3.34
C VAL A 563 21.87 -9.31 -4.72
N PHE A 564 22.97 -9.61 -5.42
CA PHE A 564 23.30 -8.97 -6.69
C PHE A 564 22.99 -9.82 -7.92
N TRP A 565 22.70 -11.12 -7.76
CA TRP A 565 22.24 -11.95 -8.87
C TRP A 565 20.84 -11.50 -9.32
N PRO A 566 20.65 -11.06 -10.58
CA PRO A 566 19.36 -10.58 -11.05
C PRO A 566 18.32 -11.69 -11.10
N VAL A 567 17.05 -11.32 -10.88
CA VAL A 567 15.90 -12.25 -11.03
C VAL A 567 15.09 -11.91 -12.25
N PHE A 568 14.79 -10.61 -12.41
CA PHE A 568 14.26 -10.04 -13.64
C PHE A 568 15.40 -9.58 -14.53
N ASP A 569 15.25 -9.77 -15.84
CA ASP A 569 16.13 -9.19 -16.86
C ASP A 569 15.85 -7.68 -17.07
N ALA A 570 16.47 -7.06 -18.08
CA ALA A 570 16.29 -5.64 -18.38
C ALA A 570 14.91 -5.32 -19.01
N GLU A 571 14.33 -6.24 -19.77
CA GLU A 571 13.04 -6.06 -20.43
C GLU A 571 11.89 -6.24 -19.42
N GLN A 572 11.95 -7.28 -18.58
CA GLN A 572 10.97 -7.53 -17.52
C GLN A 572 10.85 -6.35 -16.55
N ARG A 573 12.00 -5.77 -16.12
CA ARG A 573 12.00 -4.55 -15.29
C ARG A 573 11.46 -3.33 -16.04
N ARG A 574 11.63 -3.26 -17.37
CA ARG A 574 11.06 -2.18 -18.19
C ARG A 574 9.55 -2.33 -18.37
N ARG A 575 9.04 -3.56 -18.50
CA ARG A 575 7.59 -3.84 -18.60
C ARG A 575 6.82 -3.41 -17.34
N ASP A 576 7.30 -3.76 -16.15
CA ASP A 576 6.69 -3.29 -14.88
C ASP A 576 6.77 -1.75 -14.74
N PHE A 577 7.88 -1.12 -15.15
CA PHE A 577 8.00 0.34 -15.17
C PHE A 577 7.02 1.01 -16.17
N ASP A 578 6.88 0.44 -17.37
CA ASP A 578 5.95 0.91 -18.41
C ASP A 578 4.49 0.69 -18.00
N GLU A 579 4.18 -0.34 -17.20
CA GLU A 579 2.86 -0.52 -16.58
C GLU A 579 2.52 0.64 -15.62
N ARG A 580 3.49 1.21 -14.90
CA ARG A 580 3.25 2.39 -14.05
C ARG A 580 3.03 3.67 -14.86
N GLU A 581 3.76 3.82 -15.97
CA GLU A 581 3.55 4.93 -16.90
C GLU A 581 2.17 4.83 -17.59
N MET A 582 1.74 3.63 -17.98
CA MET A 582 0.39 3.34 -18.48
C MET A 582 -0.70 3.65 -17.44
N ASN A 583 -0.54 3.23 -16.19
CA ASN A 583 -1.49 3.53 -15.12
C ASN A 583 -1.54 5.04 -14.79
N HIS A 584 -0.42 5.76 -14.94
CA HIS A 584 -0.38 7.22 -14.80
C HIS A 584 -1.10 7.94 -15.95
N VAL A 585 -1.02 7.44 -17.19
CA VAL A 585 -1.82 7.95 -18.32
C VAL A 585 -3.32 7.78 -18.05
N VAL A 586 -3.76 6.61 -17.54
CA VAL A 586 -5.17 6.41 -17.13
C VAL A 586 -5.58 7.41 -16.03
N TYR A 587 -4.73 7.60 -15.02
CA TYR A 587 -4.98 8.58 -13.96
C TYR A 587 -5.11 10.02 -14.52
N GLN A 588 -4.18 10.48 -15.37
CA GLN A 588 -4.24 11.83 -15.93
C GLN A 588 -5.46 12.03 -16.83
N LEU A 589 -5.88 11.03 -17.60
CA LEU A 589 -7.13 11.08 -18.34
C LEU A 589 -8.34 11.29 -17.42
N GLU A 590 -8.34 10.66 -16.24
CA GLU A 590 -9.43 10.72 -15.26
C GLU A 590 -9.41 12.02 -14.41
N SER A 591 -8.26 12.71 -14.28
CA SER A 591 -8.12 13.95 -13.49
C SER A 591 -7.95 15.25 -14.30
N GLU A 592 -7.27 15.20 -15.45
CA GLU A 592 -6.88 16.35 -16.29
C GLU A 592 -7.53 16.32 -17.69
N GLY A 593 -8.06 15.17 -18.12
CA GLY A 593 -8.55 14.95 -19.48
C GLY A 593 -7.43 14.63 -20.48
N VAL A 594 -7.63 14.92 -21.77
CA VAL A 594 -6.58 14.73 -22.78
C VAL A 594 -5.68 15.97 -22.85
N THR A 595 -4.42 15.77 -22.48
CA THR A 595 -3.36 16.76 -22.68
C THR A 595 -2.35 16.24 -23.70
N ASP A 596 -1.58 17.13 -24.34
CA ASP A 596 -0.50 16.69 -25.24
C ASP A 596 0.57 15.85 -24.49
N GLY A 597 0.65 15.98 -23.17
CA GLY A 597 1.47 15.12 -22.31
C GLY A 597 0.94 13.68 -22.30
N VAL A 598 -0.35 13.51 -22.02
CA VAL A 598 -1.07 12.23 -22.09
C VAL A 598 -0.95 11.58 -23.47
N VAL A 599 -1.13 12.35 -24.56
CA VAL A 599 -0.98 11.87 -25.94
C VAL A 599 0.45 11.36 -26.19
N ARG A 600 1.49 12.14 -25.85
CA ARG A 600 2.89 11.72 -26.04
C ARG A 600 3.26 10.49 -25.21
N LEU A 601 2.75 10.35 -23.98
CA LEU A 601 2.98 9.17 -23.15
C LEU A 601 2.31 7.92 -23.73
N ALA A 602 1.04 8.03 -24.16
CA ALA A 602 0.31 6.92 -24.78
C ALA A 602 0.96 6.45 -26.10
N GLN A 603 1.33 7.38 -26.98
CA GLN A 603 2.09 7.10 -28.21
C GLN A 603 3.45 6.46 -27.89
N GLY A 604 4.16 6.99 -26.89
CA GLY A 604 5.44 6.45 -26.43
C GLY A 604 5.34 5.02 -25.88
N LEU A 605 4.23 4.68 -25.23
CA LEU A 605 3.94 3.31 -24.78
C LEU A 605 3.58 2.39 -25.95
N ALA A 606 2.74 2.85 -26.88
CA ALA A 606 2.34 2.09 -28.06
C ALA A 606 3.54 1.74 -28.97
N ALA A 607 4.47 2.69 -29.14
CA ALA A 607 5.72 2.46 -29.88
C ALA A 607 6.66 1.45 -29.20
N ARG A 608 6.65 1.36 -27.86
CA ARG A 608 7.43 0.36 -27.10
C ARG A 608 6.76 -1.02 -27.09
N HIS A 609 5.42 -1.08 -27.13
CA HIS A 609 4.64 -2.31 -26.97
C HIS A 609 3.63 -2.53 -28.11
N PRO A 610 4.04 -2.58 -29.39
CA PRO A 610 3.12 -2.63 -30.55
C PRO A 610 2.27 -3.90 -30.66
N ARG A 611 2.50 -4.90 -29.80
CA ARG A 611 1.71 -6.14 -29.69
C ARG A 611 0.82 -6.20 -28.44
N SER A 612 0.80 -5.16 -27.61
CA SER A 612 -0.01 -5.12 -26.38
C SER A 612 -1.42 -4.59 -26.68
N SER A 613 -2.41 -5.47 -26.68
CA SER A 613 -3.83 -5.13 -26.81
C SER A 613 -4.29 -4.15 -25.71
N ARG A 614 -3.81 -4.30 -24.46
CA ARG A 614 -4.03 -3.32 -23.37
C ARG A 614 -3.58 -1.90 -23.73
N ILE A 615 -2.38 -1.75 -24.30
CA ILE A 615 -1.84 -0.42 -24.66
C ILE A 615 -2.47 0.09 -25.96
N ALA A 616 -2.83 -0.78 -26.90
CA ALA A 616 -3.60 -0.42 -28.08
C ALA A 616 -4.99 0.14 -27.71
N ILE A 617 -5.68 -0.47 -26.73
CA ILE A 617 -6.96 0.04 -26.19
C ILE A 617 -6.76 1.40 -25.52
N LEU A 618 -5.70 1.58 -24.71
CA LEU A 618 -5.43 2.86 -24.06
C LEU A 618 -5.11 3.98 -25.08
N SER A 619 -4.29 3.69 -26.09
CA SER A 619 -4.01 4.66 -27.17
C SER A 619 -5.26 4.95 -28.00
N ALA A 620 -6.17 3.98 -28.17
CA ALA A 620 -7.45 4.20 -28.81
C ALA A 620 -8.38 5.11 -27.97
N GLU A 621 -8.41 4.95 -26.65
CA GLU A 621 -9.16 5.82 -25.73
C GLU A 621 -8.64 7.27 -25.79
N VAL A 622 -7.32 7.46 -25.71
CA VAL A 622 -6.67 8.78 -25.83
C VAL A 622 -6.95 9.44 -27.18
N ASN A 623 -6.75 8.70 -28.28
CA ASN A 623 -6.94 9.23 -29.63
C ASN A 623 -8.42 9.52 -29.93
N TYR A 624 -9.36 8.72 -29.41
CA TYR A 624 -10.79 8.99 -29.53
C TYR A 624 -11.18 10.28 -28.80
N LEU A 625 -10.74 10.45 -27.55
CA LEU A 625 -11.01 11.65 -26.78
C LEU A 625 -10.44 12.91 -27.46
N ARG A 626 -9.23 12.84 -28.05
CA ARG A 626 -8.66 13.94 -28.85
C ARG A 626 -9.44 14.23 -30.14
N ALA A 627 -9.91 13.20 -30.85
CA ALA A 627 -10.76 13.36 -32.03
C ALA A 627 -12.11 14.00 -31.66
N ARG A 628 -12.67 13.66 -30.49
CA ARG A 628 -13.90 14.22 -29.94
C ARG A 628 -13.76 15.70 -29.57
N GLU A 629 -12.61 16.15 -29.04
CA GLU A 629 -12.32 17.58 -28.85
C GLU A 629 -12.41 18.35 -30.17
N ILE A 630 -11.76 17.85 -31.23
CA ILE A 630 -11.77 18.47 -32.58
C ILE A 630 -13.18 18.48 -33.20
N TRP A 631 -14.01 17.49 -32.90
CA TRP A 631 -15.39 17.43 -33.40
C TRP A 631 -16.35 18.36 -32.65
N LEU A 632 -16.11 18.59 -31.35
CA LEU A 632 -16.89 19.51 -30.51
C LEU A 632 -16.46 20.98 -30.66
N ASP A 633 -15.24 21.24 -31.14
CA ASP A 633 -14.78 22.58 -31.47
C ASP A 633 -15.52 23.13 -32.71
N GLU A 634 -16.36 24.14 -32.49
CA GLU A 634 -17.10 24.86 -33.54
C GLU A 634 -16.17 25.59 -34.53
N THR A 635 -14.94 25.91 -34.13
CA THR A 635 -13.93 26.62 -34.94
C THR A 635 -13.00 25.71 -35.75
N ALA A 636 -13.00 24.40 -35.50
CA ALA A 636 -12.17 23.44 -36.22
C ALA A 636 -12.50 23.38 -37.73
N SER A 637 -11.46 23.25 -38.55
CA SER A 637 -11.60 23.15 -40.01
C SER A 637 -12.29 21.86 -40.45
N GLU A 638 -12.88 21.87 -41.65
CA GLU A 638 -13.52 20.68 -42.24
C GLU A 638 -12.51 19.54 -42.43
N GLU A 639 -11.27 19.85 -42.83
CA GLU A 639 -10.15 18.91 -42.90
C GLU A 639 -9.86 18.25 -41.55
N ALA A 640 -9.79 19.04 -40.47
CA ALA A 640 -9.54 18.53 -39.12
C ALA A 640 -10.68 17.63 -38.62
N ARG A 641 -11.94 17.98 -38.93
CA ARG A 641 -13.12 17.17 -38.61
C ARG A 641 -13.17 15.87 -39.42
N ASN A 642 -12.80 15.90 -40.70
CA ASN A 642 -12.69 14.70 -41.52
C ASN A 642 -11.59 13.75 -40.99
N HIS A 643 -10.42 14.29 -40.65
CA HIS A 643 -9.34 13.51 -40.05
C HIS A 643 -9.70 12.92 -38.67
N ALA A 644 -10.48 13.66 -37.87
CA ALA A 644 -11.05 13.14 -36.63
C ALA A 644 -12.00 11.95 -36.89
N GLN A 645 -12.91 12.03 -37.86
CA GLN A 645 -13.78 10.90 -38.23
C GLN A 645 -13.00 9.68 -38.75
N GLU A 646 -11.96 9.88 -39.57
CA GLU A 646 -11.08 8.80 -40.00
C GLU A 646 -10.37 8.12 -38.82
N THR A 647 -9.94 8.92 -37.83
CA THR A 647 -9.35 8.43 -36.58
C THR A 647 -10.36 7.58 -35.79
N VAL A 648 -11.62 8.01 -35.65
CA VAL A 648 -12.68 7.22 -34.99
C VAL A 648 -12.94 5.90 -35.74
N ARG A 649 -13.03 5.93 -37.08
CA ARG A 649 -13.22 4.71 -37.91
C ARG A 649 -12.05 3.73 -37.74
N SER A 650 -10.81 4.23 -37.75
CA SER A 650 -9.59 3.44 -37.51
C SER A 650 -9.59 2.79 -36.11
N ILE A 651 -9.99 3.55 -35.09
CA ILE A 651 -10.15 3.07 -33.71
C ILE A 651 -11.18 1.94 -33.63
N LEU A 652 -12.37 2.10 -34.23
CA LEU A 652 -13.39 1.05 -34.23
C LEU A 652 -12.93 -0.22 -34.96
N GLN A 653 -12.16 -0.11 -36.04
CA GLN A 653 -11.53 -1.26 -36.71
C GLN A 653 -10.42 -1.93 -35.88
N LEU A 654 -9.66 -1.15 -35.10
CA LEU A 654 -8.67 -1.69 -34.14
C LEU A 654 -9.36 -2.45 -33.01
N LEU A 655 -10.35 -1.83 -32.35
CA LEU A 655 -11.09 -2.45 -31.25
C LEU A 655 -11.83 -3.70 -31.72
N ARG A 656 -12.47 -3.68 -32.89
CA ARG A 656 -13.11 -4.86 -33.49
C ARG A 656 -12.15 -6.05 -33.59
N ARG A 657 -10.96 -5.85 -34.18
CA ARG A 657 -9.93 -6.91 -34.29
C ARG A 657 -9.52 -7.47 -32.93
N ILE A 658 -9.37 -6.60 -31.92
CA ILE A 658 -9.05 -7.00 -30.55
C ILE A 658 -10.20 -7.81 -29.92
N THR A 659 -11.47 -7.51 -30.22
CA THR A 659 -12.62 -8.26 -29.67
C THR A 659 -12.93 -9.58 -30.38
N GLU A 660 -12.50 -9.73 -31.63
CA GLU A 660 -12.67 -10.92 -32.46
C GLU A 660 -11.51 -11.92 -32.30
N ASP A 661 -10.30 -11.49 -31.95
CA ASP A 661 -9.18 -12.39 -31.66
C ASP A 661 -9.37 -13.19 -30.36
N GLU A 662 -9.53 -14.50 -30.48
CA GLU A 662 -9.69 -15.40 -29.33
C GLU A 662 -8.46 -15.46 -28.41
N LYS A 663 -7.27 -15.15 -28.94
CA LYS A 663 -6.00 -15.13 -28.16
C LYS A 663 -5.89 -13.92 -27.25
N THR A 664 -6.65 -12.85 -27.52
CA THR A 664 -6.71 -11.68 -26.66
C THR A 664 -7.37 -12.04 -25.32
N PRO A 665 -6.76 -11.69 -24.16
CA PRO A 665 -7.29 -12.02 -22.84
C PRO A 665 -8.76 -11.58 -22.67
N PRO A 666 -9.64 -12.36 -22.00
CA PRO A 666 -11.06 -12.01 -21.84
C PRO A 666 -11.29 -10.61 -21.27
N ARG A 667 -10.48 -10.19 -20.28
CA ARG A 667 -10.49 -8.86 -19.67
C ARG A 667 -10.10 -7.72 -20.62
N GLU A 668 -9.29 -7.99 -21.64
CA GLU A 668 -8.92 -7.03 -22.68
C GLU A 668 -9.97 -6.98 -23.79
N ARG A 669 -10.58 -8.12 -24.15
CA ARG A 669 -11.78 -8.15 -25.00
C ARG A 669 -12.95 -7.40 -24.35
N PHE A 670 -13.16 -7.55 -23.05
CA PHE A 670 -14.11 -6.75 -22.27
C PHE A 670 -13.83 -5.25 -22.39
N ARG A 671 -12.59 -4.81 -22.13
CA ARG A 671 -12.19 -3.40 -22.28
C ARG A 671 -12.41 -2.88 -23.71
N ALA A 672 -12.02 -3.63 -24.74
CA ALA A 672 -12.22 -3.23 -26.12
C ALA A 672 -13.72 -3.16 -26.51
N ARG A 673 -14.56 -4.08 -25.99
CA ARG A 673 -16.02 -4.04 -26.16
C ARG A 673 -16.64 -2.83 -25.47
N LYS A 674 -16.28 -2.56 -24.20
CA LYS A 674 -16.75 -1.39 -23.45
C LYS A 674 -16.41 -0.08 -24.19
N LEU A 675 -15.17 0.09 -24.63
CA LEU A 675 -14.75 1.29 -25.37
C LEU A 675 -15.45 1.41 -26.73
N ALA A 676 -15.54 0.32 -27.50
CA ALA A 676 -16.24 0.34 -28.80
C ALA A 676 -17.73 0.68 -28.66
N GLY A 677 -18.40 0.14 -27.65
CA GLY A 677 -19.80 0.45 -27.34
C GLY A 677 -20.02 1.89 -26.91
N LEU A 678 -19.14 2.44 -26.06
CA LEU A 678 -19.17 3.85 -25.65
C LEU A 678 -18.96 4.81 -26.83
N ILE A 679 -18.00 4.49 -27.73
CA ILE A 679 -17.76 5.28 -28.95
C ILE A 679 -19.00 5.22 -29.87
N GLN A 680 -19.48 4.01 -30.19
CA GLN A 680 -20.64 3.84 -31.08
C GLN A 680 -21.91 4.51 -30.53
N LEU A 681 -22.08 4.59 -29.21
CA LEU A 681 -23.18 5.31 -28.56
C LEU A 681 -23.07 6.84 -28.72
N GLN A 682 -21.87 7.41 -28.85
CA GLN A 682 -21.66 8.83 -29.16
C GLN A 682 -21.78 9.13 -30.67
N GLU A 683 -21.45 8.16 -31.53
CA GLU A 683 -21.65 8.22 -32.98
C GLU A 683 -23.11 7.92 -33.40
N GLU A 684 -24.08 7.99 -32.48
CA GLU A 684 -25.51 7.66 -32.64
C GLU A 684 -25.81 6.22 -33.15
N ALA A 685 -24.79 5.35 -33.24
CA ALA A 685 -24.85 3.98 -33.73
C ALA A 685 -25.32 2.98 -32.65
N ALA A 686 -26.55 3.18 -32.16
CA ALA A 686 -27.12 2.44 -31.03
C ALA A 686 -27.19 0.91 -31.23
N GLY A 687 -27.51 0.43 -32.43
CA GLY A 687 -27.58 -1.01 -32.75
C GLY A 687 -26.24 -1.75 -32.60
N PRO A 688 -25.13 -1.25 -33.19
CA PRO A 688 -23.78 -1.68 -32.86
C PRO A 688 -23.43 -1.58 -31.37
N ALA A 689 -23.71 -0.43 -30.74
CA ALA A 689 -23.36 -0.17 -29.34
C ALA A 689 -23.96 -1.21 -28.38
N GLU A 690 -25.25 -1.52 -28.53
CA GLU A 690 -25.96 -2.55 -27.76
C GLU A 690 -25.22 -3.89 -27.78
N ARG A 691 -24.80 -4.37 -28.96
CA ARG A 691 -24.10 -5.66 -29.10
C ARG A 691 -22.77 -5.68 -28.36
N HIS A 692 -21.98 -4.61 -28.47
CA HIS A 692 -20.72 -4.49 -27.75
C HIS A 692 -20.92 -4.40 -26.23
N LEU A 693 -21.93 -3.66 -25.78
CA LEU A 693 -22.21 -3.45 -24.35
C LEU A 693 -22.77 -4.72 -23.68
N ARG A 694 -23.71 -5.45 -24.31
CA ARG A 694 -24.15 -6.78 -23.83
C ARG A 694 -22.98 -7.75 -23.72
N ALA A 695 -22.12 -7.80 -24.75
CA ALA A 695 -20.95 -8.66 -24.77
C ALA A 695 -19.79 -8.18 -23.85
N ALA A 696 -19.91 -7.01 -23.23
CA ALA A 696 -19.06 -6.58 -22.12
C ALA A 696 -19.67 -6.98 -20.76
N LEU A 697 -20.98 -6.78 -20.58
CA LEU A 697 -21.70 -7.19 -19.37
C LEU A 697 -21.70 -8.71 -19.16
N SER A 698 -21.53 -9.52 -20.22
CA SER A 698 -21.30 -10.96 -20.10
C SER A 698 -19.94 -11.35 -19.48
N PHE A 699 -19.03 -10.39 -19.26
CA PHE A 699 -17.78 -10.57 -18.50
C PHE A 699 -17.85 -9.91 -17.13
N ASP A 700 -18.42 -8.71 -17.02
CA ASP A 700 -18.62 -8.03 -15.74
C ASP A 700 -20.03 -7.43 -15.62
N PRO A 701 -21.03 -8.19 -15.11
CA PRO A 701 -22.42 -7.74 -15.02
C PRO A 701 -22.64 -6.52 -14.12
N SER A 702 -21.73 -6.26 -13.17
CA SER A 702 -21.80 -5.14 -12.23
C SER A 702 -21.15 -3.84 -12.74
N ASP A 703 -20.62 -3.80 -13.96
CA ASP A 703 -20.06 -2.57 -14.54
C ASP A 703 -21.17 -1.54 -14.83
N SER A 704 -21.39 -0.63 -13.87
CA SER A 704 -22.48 0.36 -13.92
C SER A 704 -22.40 1.32 -15.11
N ILE A 705 -21.22 1.56 -15.68
CA ILE A 705 -21.05 2.38 -16.90
C ILE A 705 -21.55 1.59 -18.10
N CYS A 706 -21.22 0.30 -18.22
CA CYS A 706 -21.77 -0.56 -19.26
C CYS A 706 -23.29 -0.73 -19.12
N ARG A 707 -23.82 -0.89 -17.90
CA ARG A 707 -25.27 -0.95 -17.65
C ARG A 707 -25.97 0.33 -18.12
N LEU A 708 -25.52 1.49 -17.67
CA LEU A 708 -26.10 2.80 -18.05
C LEU A 708 -26.01 3.06 -19.56
N SER A 709 -24.87 2.73 -20.17
CA SER A 709 -24.69 2.85 -21.62
C SER A 709 -25.60 1.91 -22.40
N LEU A 710 -25.87 0.70 -21.89
CA LEU A 710 -26.79 -0.23 -22.53
C LEU A 710 -28.23 0.29 -22.46
N ALA A 711 -28.68 0.80 -21.31
CA ALA A 711 -30.00 1.41 -21.17
C ALA A 711 -30.20 2.58 -22.16
N ASN A 712 -29.20 3.46 -22.29
CA ASN A 712 -29.22 4.55 -23.25
C ASN A 712 -29.23 4.05 -24.71
N ALA A 713 -28.41 3.04 -25.05
CA ALA A 713 -28.43 2.42 -26.37
C ALA A 713 -29.82 1.83 -26.71
N LEU A 714 -30.44 1.12 -25.76
CA LEU A 714 -31.78 0.54 -25.91
C LEU A 714 -32.86 1.62 -26.11
N PHE A 715 -32.78 2.73 -25.37
CA PHE A 715 -33.68 3.88 -25.52
C PHE A 715 -33.54 4.52 -26.91
N LEU A 716 -32.32 4.78 -27.38
CA LEU A 716 -32.09 5.32 -28.72
C LEU A 716 -32.58 4.37 -29.82
N ARG A 717 -32.44 3.04 -29.65
CA ARG A 717 -33.02 2.07 -30.58
C ARG A 717 -34.54 2.10 -30.62
N ALA A 718 -35.20 2.34 -29.49
CA ALA A 718 -36.66 2.47 -29.43
C ALA A 718 -37.18 3.69 -30.20
N LEU A 719 -36.42 4.80 -30.19
CA LEU A 719 -36.74 6.01 -30.96
C LEU A 719 -36.54 5.83 -32.48
N ASP A 720 -35.68 4.90 -32.91
CA ASP A 720 -35.33 4.64 -34.32
C ASP A 720 -36.38 3.80 -35.10
N ARG A 721 -37.68 4.10 -34.86
CA ARG A 721 -38.85 3.61 -35.62
C ARG A 721 -38.92 2.09 -35.86
N ALA A 722 -38.45 1.29 -34.92
CA ALA A 722 -38.58 -0.16 -34.95
C ALA A 722 -40.04 -0.64 -34.80
N PRO A 723 -40.35 -1.92 -35.10
CA PRO A 723 -41.67 -2.48 -34.85
C PRO A 723 -42.06 -2.36 -33.37
N SER A 724 -43.30 -1.96 -33.09
CA SER A 724 -43.77 -1.57 -31.75
C SER A 724 -43.54 -2.64 -30.65
N THR A 725 -43.62 -3.93 -31.01
CA THR A 725 -43.29 -5.04 -30.10
C THR A 725 -41.83 -5.04 -29.66
N GLN A 726 -40.91 -4.68 -30.55
CA GLN A 726 -39.48 -4.59 -30.27
C GLN A 726 -39.11 -3.28 -29.57
N THR A 727 -39.74 -2.17 -29.97
CA THR A 727 -39.66 -0.86 -29.30
C THR A 727 -40.03 -0.99 -27.81
N ARG A 728 -41.19 -1.57 -27.50
CA ARG A 728 -41.63 -1.79 -26.11
C ARG A 728 -40.65 -2.68 -25.33
N ALA A 729 -40.12 -3.75 -25.94
CA ALA A 729 -39.15 -4.64 -25.29
C ALA A 729 -37.86 -3.92 -24.87
N TRP A 730 -37.29 -3.08 -25.74
CA TRP A 730 -36.10 -2.28 -25.41
C TRP A 730 -36.37 -1.22 -24.34
N LEU A 731 -37.56 -0.60 -24.35
CA LEU A 731 -37.94 0.37 -23.32
C LEU A 731 -38.07 -0.28 -21.94
N PHE A 732 -38.77 -1.41 -21.82
CA PHE A 732 -38.87 -2.16 -20.54
C PHE A 732 -37.50 -2.61 -20.01
N GLU A 733 -36.61 -3.07 -20.89
CA GLU A 733 -35.25 -3.45 -20.46
C GLU A 733 -34.42 -2.23 -20.03
N SER A 734 -34.54 -1.11 -20.75
CA SER A 734 -33.89 0.16 -20.39
C SER A 734 -34.38 0.67 -19.03
N GLU A 735 -35.71 0.69 -18.80
CA GLU A 735 -36.31 1.10 -17.52
C GLU A 735 -35.80 0.22 -16.36
N GLY A 736 -35.86 -1.11 -16.50
CA GLY A 736 -35.40 -2.03 -15.47
C GLY A 736 -33.92 -1.84 -15.10
N ILE A 737 -33.05 -1.63 -16.11
CA ILE A 737 -31.63 -1.33 -15.87
C ILE A 737 -31.44 0.00 -15.14
N LEU A 738 -32.25 1.02 -15.45
CA LEU A 738 -32.17 2.34 -14.81
C LEU A 738 -32.72 2.34 -13.38
N ILE A 739 -33.81 1.63 -13.11
CA ILE A 739 -34.36 1.44 -11.75
C ILE A 739 -33.34 0.74 -10.85
N ASP A 740 -32.68 -0.33 -11.34
CA ASP A 740 -31.57 -0.99 -10.64
C ASP A 740 -30.43 0.01 -10.33
N LEU A 741 -30.02 0.82 -11.30
CA LEU A 741 -28.92 1.78 -11.13
C LEU A 741 -29.25 2.95 -10.20
N VAL A 742 -30.53 3.33 -10.09
CA VAL A 742 -31.03 4.32 -9.12
C VAL A 742 -31.08 3.71 -7.71
N THR A 743 -31.67 2.53 -7.56
CA THR A 743 -31.83 1.85 -6.25
C THR A 743 -30.51 1.38 -5.64
N LEU A 744 -29.48 1.10 -6.46
CA LEU A 744 -28.12 0.77 -6.02
C LEU A 744 -27.28 2.00 -5.58
N ARG A 745 -27.85 3.22 -5.49
CA ARG A 745 -27.12 4.43 -5.12
C ARG A 745 -27.82 5.23 -4.02
N ASP A 746 -27.13 5.44 -2.89
CA ASP A 746 -27.55 6.38 -1.83
C ASP A 746 -27.89 7.79 -2.34
N ARG A 747 -27.24 8.20 -3.45
CA ARG A 747 -27.58 9.38 -4.23
C ARG A 747 -27.41 9.06 -5.73
N PRO A 748 -28.49 8.85 -6.50
CA PRO A 748 -28.41 8.83 -7.96
C PRO A 748 -27.94 10.20 -8.49
N SER A 749 -27.45 10.25 -9.73
CA SER A 749 -27.19 11.55 -10.38
C SER A 749 -28.45 12.04 -11.08
N THR A 750 -28.63 13.36 -11.14
CA THR A 750 -29.82 13.96 -11.75
C THR A 750 -29.99 13.57 -13.22
N GLU A 751 -28.88 13.25 -13.93
CA GLU A 751 -28.95 12.82 -15.33
C GLU A 751 -29.42 11.36 -15.47
N LEU A 752 -29.20 10.51 -14.46
CA LEU A 752 -29.74 9.15 -14.38
C LEU A 752 -31.26 9.18 -14.14
N GLU A 753 -31.72 10.04 -13.21
CA GLU A 753 -33.13 10.26 -12.93
C GLU A 753 -33.87 10.92 -14.10
N GLU A 754 -33.19 11.77 -14.88
CA GLU A 754 -33.72 12.39 -16.10
C GLU A 754 -33.86 11.36 -17.22
N LEU A 755 -32.84 10.52 -17.46
CA LEU A 755 -32.93 9.45 -18.46
C LEU A 755 -34.04 8.44 -18.12
N LEU A 756 -34.20 8.05 -16.85
CA LEU A 756 -35.31 7.19 -16.41
C LEU A 756 -36.67 7.83 -16.70
N ARG A 757 -36.86 9.12 -16.39
CA ARG A 757 -38.10 9.85 -16.70
C ARG A 757 -38.36 9.97 -18.20
N GLN A 758 -37.32 10.07 -19.02
CA GLN A 758 -37.45 10.11 -20.50
C GLN A 758 -37.86 8.74 -21.07
N VAL A 759 -37.29 7.64 -20.58
CA VAL A 759 -37.70 6.27 -20.94
C VAL A 759 -39.16 6.04 -20.56
N GLN A 760 -39.54 6.38 -19.33
CA GLN A 760 -40.93 6.24 -18.85
C GLN A 760 -41.93 7.11 -19.63
N ALA A 761 -41.54 8.34 -20.00
CA ALA A 761 -42.38 9.22 -20.81
C ALA A 761 -42.59 8.70 -22.24
N GLU A 762 -41.61 8.00 -22.83
CA GLU A 762 -41.79 7.34 -24.13
C GLU A 762 -42.59 6.03 -24.01
N MET A 763 -42.42 5.26 -22.93
CA MET A 763 -43.25 4.08 -22.65
C MET A 763 -44.74 4.41 -22.55
N LEU A 764 -45.09 5.58 -22.01
CA LEU A 764 -46.47 6.07 -21.94
C LEU A 764 -47.04 6.54 -23.30
N ARG A 765 -46.25 6.60 -24.36
CA ARG A 765 -46.67 6.96 -25.74
C ARG A 765 -46.86 5.75 -26.66
N GLN A 766 -46.37 4.57 -26.29
CA GLN A 766 -46.15 3.41 -27.18
C GLN A 766 -47.11 2.24 -26.97
#